data_AF-A0AAN7YV24-F1
#
_entry.id   AF-A0AAN7YV24-F1
#
_cell.length_a   1.000
_cell.length_b   1.000
_cell.length_c   1.000
_cell.angle_alpha   90.00
_cell.angle_beta   90.00
_cell.angle_gamma   90.00
#
_symmetry.space_group_name_H-M   'P 1'
#
loop_
_entity.id
_entity.type
_entity.pdbx_description
1 polymer ?
#
loop_
_entity_poly.entity_id
_entity_poly.type
_entity_poly.pdbx_seq_one_letter_code
_entity_poly.pdbx_strand_id
1 'polypeptide(L)'
;MDINLIKQYINSILPNDKESLIQYYSQLKQILNVLSDKEQQQLLNNNGNNNSEQQLLIENNYRVIGSIEEKMKSIEHLFNNLDVSDNTNTNNNNINNNNGTSPVFISLDNQNTVNANNNQNTNNLLPTVILENNANKTTAEIILPDHNNNSSNNTPQSQEPQPQPPQSQQQQQPQSQQQQQPQQQPQPQPQQITVEEQIQRQQQQSQASIQQAIANMGEKKRSSSRHSGPPEIPPEEIKFDVKTDLLGGGAYGKVYKATCRGKKVAVKVPKKQTLSESELKSFKNEVEIMKQIFHPNVVLCLGACTKPGKVMIVSELMQTDLEKLIHSPEVTPPPLYERMKMCLDAALGINWLHGICNIIHRDLKLANLMISKDKTVKIGDFGFSQVIKTGTTLSDQKGPKGTALYMAPEVMMKHEFNEKADVYSFGLILYEMATCEELFPEYSEIDPFYDAICNKKLRPPIPDSFPKSLKTLIQKCWDHDPNKRPSFSEVTQRMNEVLTDTAISGIDAAMFWKYNFIKPESESVPWNEFAYKLSSVVNLPTQVLAPLAQLFVSQSYEEEIGGVVSMERFDLMNKWFGNFFNSKFGPAILGEMNELLKKRWFHFDISRDISEKRLRGRPENTFLLRLSANDPIKTPFTISKTKGSKPTHKRVAREDAQPHETNQFPMGYKFIVPLDGNELVFSSITQMVEQLHKIGNLSIPCPITEIKVPYLTD
;
A
#
# COMPACT_ATOMS: atom_id res chain seq x y z
N MET A 1 14.87 -12.47 1.29
CA MET A 1 14.67 -11.23 2.05
C MET A 1 14.80 -10.05 1.11
N ASP A 2 13.65 -9.46 0.78
CA ASP A 2 13.53 -8.19 0.07
C ASP A 2 13.72 -7.04 1.08
N ILE A 3 14.73 -6.20 0.84
CA ILE A 3 15.10 -5.10 1.76
C ILE A 3 14.07 -3.96 1.72
N ASN A 4 13.34 -3.78 0.62
CA ASN A 4 12.31 -2.74 0.51
C ASN A 4 11.04 -3.17 1.24
N LEU A 5 10.65 -4.45 1.13
CA LEU A 5 9.53 -5.01 1.88
C LEU A 5 9.76 -4.96 3.41
N ILE A 6 11.00 -5.14 3.86
CA ILE A 6 11.39 -4.93 5.27
C ILE A 6 11.23 -3.45 5.68
N LYS A 7 11.66 -2.50 4.84
CA LYS A 7 11.47 -1.05 5.09
C LYS A 7 9.99 -0.67 5.20
N GLN A 8 9.12 -1.20 4.33
CA GLN A 8 7.66 -1.02 4.44
C GLN A 8 7.13 -1.56 5.78
N TYR A 9 7.53 -2.77 6.16
CA TYR A 9 7.10 -3.41 7.40
C TYR A 9 7.55 -2.67 8.67
N ILE A 10 8.76 -2.12 8.69
CA ILE A 10 9.25 -1.26 9.80
C ILE A 10 8.43 0.03 9.88
N ASN A 11 8.02 0.59 8.76
CA ASN A 11 7.23 1.83 8.71
C ASN A 11 5.73 1.61 9.00
N SER A 12 5.25 0.37 9.07
CA SER A 12 3.85 0.06 9.38
C SER A 12 3.40 0.56 10.78
N ILE A 13 2.10 0.78 10.89
CA ILE A 13 1.43 1.18 12.13
C ILE A 13 1.60 0.07 13.17
N LEU A 14 1.96 0.44 14.40
CA LEU A 14 2.12 -0.53 15.49
C LEU A 14 0.78 -1.17 15.88
N PRO A 15 0.72 -2.47 16.21
CA PRO A 15 -0.49 -3.08 16.74
C PRO A 15 -0.95 -2.41 18.05
N ASN A 16 -2.26 -2.25 18.22
CA ASN A 16 -2.86 -1.59 19.38
C ASN A 16 -3.11 -2.53 20.58
N ASP A 17 -2.69 -3.80 20.51
CA ASP A 17 -2.84 -4.77 21.59
C ASP A 17 -1.52 -5.48 21.94
N LYS A 18 -1.37 -5.85 23.22
CA LYS A 18 -0.14 -6.38 23.80
C LYS A 18 0.29 -7.72 23.21
N GLU A 19 -0.65 -8.58 22.79
CA GLU A 19 -0.34 -9.89 22.21
C GLU A 19 0.23 -9.72 20.79
N SER A 20 -0.43 -8.91 19.97
CA SER A 20 0.05 -8.56 18.63
C SER A 20 1.38 -7.78 18.65
N LEU A 21 1.58 -6.88 19.61
CA LEU A 21 2.87 -6.17 19.80
C LEU A 21 4.02 -7.13 20.11
N ILE A 22 3.81 -8.13 20.96
CA ILE A 22 4.83 -9.13 21.30
C ILE A 22 5.22 -9.94 20.06
N GLN A 23 4.26 -10.27 19.20
CA GLN A 23 4.50 -11.03 17.98
C GLN A 23 5.17 -10.17 16.88
N TYR A 24 4.80 -8.90 16.73
CA TYR A 24 5.50 -7.94 15.86
C TYR A 24 6.97 -7.75 16.29
N TYR A 25 7.23 -7.54 17.58
CA TYR A 25 8.59 -7.48 18.14
C TYR A 25 9.38 -8.78 17.91
N SER A 26 8.75 -9.94 18.09
CA SER A 26 9.34 -11.25 17.78
C SER A 26 9.71 -11.38 16.29
N GLN A 27 8.86 -10.90 15.38
CA GLN A 27 9.14 -10.93 13.95
C GLN A 27 10.29 -9.99 13.56
N LEU A 28 10.31 -8.76 14.09
CA LEU A 28 11.45 -7.83 13.92
C LEU A 28 12.76 -8.47 14.40
N LYS A 29 12.74 -9.16 15.55
CA LYS A 29 13.90 -9.87 16.09
C LYS A 29 14.35 -11.06 15.23
N GLN A 30 13.42 -11.78 14.61
CA GLN A 30 13.73 -12.83 13.64
C GLN A 30 14.38 -12.26 12.37
N ILE A 31 13.87 -11.14 11.84
CA ILE A 31 14.43 -10.45 10.67
C ILE A 31 15.85 -9.94 10.99
N LEU A 32 16.02 -9.28 12.14
CA LEU A 32 17.30 -8.76 12.63
C LEU A 32 18.38 -9.84 12.66
N ASN A 33 18.10 -10.98 13.33
CA ASN A 33 19.04 -12.10 13.41
C ASN A 33 19.52 -12.56 12.02
N VAL A 34 18.60 -12.79 11.07
CA VAL A 34 18.95 -13.32 9.75
C VAL A 34 19.58 -12.26 8.84
N LEU A 35 19.41 -10.97 9.12
CA LEU A 35 20.21 -9.89 8.50
C LEU A 35 21.64 -9.88 9.04
N SER A 36 21.83 -9.95 10.37
CA SER A 36 23.16 -9.99 11.00
C SER A 36 23.96 -11.27 10.65
N ASP A 37 23.30 -12.44 10.55
CA ASP A 37 23.93 -13.67 10.08
C ASP A 37 24.46 -13.52 8.63
N LYS A 38 23.73 -12.78 7.78
CA LYS A 38 24.13 -12.51 6.40
C LYS A 38 25.22 -11.44 6.30
N GLU A 39 25.18 -10.43 7.15
CA GLU A 39 26.25 -9.43 7.29
C GLU A 39 27.59 -10.13 7.61
N GLN A 40 27.61 -10.99 8.63
CA GLN A 40 28.79 -11.78 9.00
C GLN A 40 29.30 -12.65 7.85
N GLN A 41 28.40 -13.34 7.13
CA GLN A 41 28.77 -14.14 5.95
C GLN A 41 29.28 -13.28 4.79
N GLN A 42 28.75 -12.07 4.58
CA GLN A 42 29.22 -11.15 3.54
C GLN A 42 30.61 -10.59 3.89
N LEU A 43 30.83 -10.19 5.14
CA LEU A 43 32.13 -9.73 5.64
C LEU A 43 33.21 -10.83 5.56
N LEU A 44 32.89 -12.06 5.97
CA LEU A 44 33.80 -13.23 5.86
C LEU A 44 34.22 -13.55 4.41
N ASN A 45 33.32 -13.34 3.46
CA ASN A 45 33.59 -13.57 2.03
C ASN A 45 34.33 -12.40 1.35
N ASN A 46 34.45 -11.22 2.00
CA ASN A 46 34.94 -9.99 1.35
C ASN A 46 36.48 -9.87 1.29
N ASN A 47 37.21 -10.98 1.41
CA ASN A 47 38.67 -11.04 1.44
C ASN A 47 39.32 -10.86 0.05
N GLY A 48 39.02 -9.76 -0.67
CA GLY A 48 39.88 -9.28 -1.76
C GLY A 48 39.26 -8.62 -2.99
N ASN A 49 37.92 -8.51 -3.13
CA ASN A 49 37.30 -7.90 -4.31
C ASN A 49 36.21 -6.87 -3.95
N ASN A 50 36.58 -5.59 -3.97
CA ASN A 50 35.65 -4.48 -3.74
C ASN A 50 34.77 -4.22 -4.96
N ASN A 51 33.64 -4.92 -5.07
CA ASN A 51 32.60 -4.63 -6.05
C ASN A 51 31.61 -3.61 -5.48
N SER A 52 31.41 -2.49 -6.17
CA SER A 52 30.62 -1.35 -5.66
C SER A 52 29.17 -1.69 -5.32
N GLU A 53 28.54 -2.60 -6.07
CA GLU A 53 27.19 -3.11 -5.79
C GLU A 53 27.11 -3.89 -4.47
N GLN A 54 28.15 -4.68 -4.13
CA GLN A 54 28.20 -5.40 -2.85
C GLN A 54 28.36 -4.42 -1.69
N GLN A 55 29.17 -3.37 -1.85
CA GLN A 55 29.34 -2.35 -0.81
C GLN A 55 28.05 -1.55 -0.58
N LEU A 56 27.32 -1.19 -1.66
CA LEU A 56 26.00 -0.54 -1.58
C LEU A 56 24.93 -1.44 -0.95
N LEU A 57 25.00 -2.76 -1.16
CA LEU A 57 24.12 -3.74 -0.51
C LEU A 57 24.40 -3.84 0.99
N ILE A 58 25.68 -3.89 1.38
CA ILE A 58 26.12 -3.90 2.78
C ILE A 58 25.68 -2.62 3.51
N GLU A 59 25.86 -1.44 2.90
CA GLU A 59 25.36 -0.17 3.46
C GLU A 59 23.83 -0.15 3.64
N ASN A 60 23.08 -0.70 2.69
CA ASN A 60 21.62 -0.80 2.80
C ASN A 60 21.21 -1.75 3.95
N ASN A 61 21.92 -2.85 4.14
CA ASN A 61 21.68 -3.78 5.24
C ASN A 61 21.90 -3.09 6.60
N TYR A 62 23.03 -2.38 6.79
CA TYR A 62 23.31 -1.63 8.02
C TYR A 62 22.23 -0.60 8.35
N ARG A 63 21.78 0.19 7.37
CA ARG A 63 20.72 1.19 7.58
C ARG A 63 19.41 0.55 8.04
N VAL A 64 19.04 -0.61 7.48
CA VAL A 64 17.82 -1.33 7.87
C VAL A 64 17.97 -2.01 9.23
N ILE A 65 19.13 -2.56 9.56
CA ILE A 65 19.44 -3.09 10.90
C ILE A 65 19.22 -2.01 11.97
N GLY A 66 19.79 -0.81 11.78
CA GLY A 66 19.56 0.34 12.66
C GLY A 66 18.08 0.72 12.79
N SER A 67 17.35 0.79 11.68
CA SER A 67 15.90 1.07 11.69
C SER A 67 15.08 0.02 12.44
N ILE A 68 15.46 -1.26 12.38
CA ILE A 68 14.81 -2.32 13.17
C ILE A 68 15.08 -2.10 14.66
N GLU A 69 16.32 -1.82 15.04
CA GLU A 69 16.66 -1.58 16.45
C GLU A 69 15.93 -0.37 17.03
N GLU A 70 15.80 0.73 16.29
CA GLU A 70 15.06 1.93 16.73
C GLU A 70 13.56 1.65 16.92
N LYS A 71 12.95 0.91 15.97
CA LYS A 71 11.54 0.46 16.11
C LYS A 71 11.38 -0.47 17.32
N MET A 72 12.32 -1.40 17.55
CA MET A 72 12.31 -2.30 18.70
C MET A 72 12.48 -1.56 20.05
N LYS A 73 13.42 -0.61 20.15
CA LYS A 73 13.58 0.27 21.34
C LYS A 73 12.31 1.08 21.63
N SER A 74 11.64 1.56 20.59
CA SER A 74 10.36 2.27 20.71
C SER A 74 9.23 1.38 21.26
N ILE A 75 9.18 0.11 20.83
CA ILE A 75 8.23 -0.89 21.34
C ILE A 75 8.55 -1.28 22.79
N GLU A 76 9.83 -1.42 23.15
CA GLU A 76 10.25 -1.68 24.53
C GLU A 76 9.83 -0.55 25.49
N HIS A 77 9.91 0.71 25.05
CA HIS A 77 9.38 1.84 25.81
C HIS A 77 7.84 1.79 25.96
N LEU A 78 7.12 1.44 24.88
CA LEU A 78 5.67 1.21 24.93
C LEU A 78 5.27 0.10 25.92
N PHE A 79 5.99 -1.03 25.93
CA PHE A 79 5.73 -2.10 26.91
C PHE A 79 5.97 -1.65 28.35
N ASN A 80 7.07 -0.93 28.61
CA ASN A 80 7.36 -0.39 29.94
C ASN A 80 6.25 0.55 30.45
N ASN A 81 5.60 1.31 29.57
CA ASN A 81 4.45 2.15 29.93
C ASN A 81 3.15 1.34 30.13
N LEU A 82 2.98 0.22 29.41
CA LEU A 82 1.82 -0.68 29.51
C LEU A 82 1.83 -1.62 30.74
N ASP A 83 2.96 -1.82 31.41
CA ASP A 83 3.05 -2.63 32.63
C ASP A 83 2.83 -1.82 33.93
N VAL A 84 2.75 -0.49 33.87
CA VAL A 84 2.55 0.39 35.05
C VAL A 84 1.08 0.43 35.50
N SER A 85 0.11 0.19 34.61
CA SER A 85 -1.33 0.35 34.90
C SER A 85 -1.95 -0.76 35.76
N ASP A 86 -1.34 -1.94 35.83
CA ASP A 86 -1.95 -3.14 36.45
C ASP A 86 -1.50 -3.42 37.90
N ASN A 87 -0.75 -2.52 38.57
CA ASN A 87 -0.12 -2.86 39.85
C ASN A 87 0.00 -1.75 40.92
N THR A 88 -1.10 -1.07 41.25
CA THR A 88 -1.29 -0.54 42.63
C THR A 88 -2.72 -0.71 43.11
N ASN A 89 -2.93 -1.47 44.18
CA ASN A 89 -4.17 -1.42 44.96
C ASN A 89 -3.94 -1.88 46.41
N THR A 90 -3.87 -0.92 47.35
CA THR A 90 -4.14 -1.16 48.79
C THR A 90 -4.30 0.18 49.53
N ASN A 91 -5.56 0.52 49.85
CA ASN A 91 -5.99 1.38 50.96
C ASN A 91 -5.59 2.90 50.90
N ASN A 92 -6.43 3.87 51.28
CA ASN A 92 -7.67 3.78 52.06
C ASN A 92 -8.64 4.98 51.83
N ASN A 93 -9.93 4.77 52.14
CA ASN A 93 -10.97 5.75 52.51
C ASN A 93 -11.53 6.80 51.51
N ASN A 94 -12.75 6.50 51.02
CA ASN A 94 -13.98 7.33 50.98
C ASN A 94 -13.92 8.85 50.67
N ILE A 95 -14.65 9.28 49.61
CA ILE A 95 -16.00 9.93 49.72
C ILE A 95 -16.67 10.10 48.32
N ASN A 96 -17.93 9.63 48.23
CA ASN A 96 -19.06 9.96 47.35
C ASN A 96 -18.96 10.55 45.91
N ASN A 97 -19.74 9.90 45.02
CA ASN A 97 -20.65 10.43 43.98
C ASN A 97 -20.23 10.70 42.50
N ASN A 98 -20.91 9.93 41.62
CA ASN A 98 -21.53 10.27 40.33
C ASN A 98 -20.70 10.62 39.06
N ASN A 99 -20.71 9.65 38.13
CA ASN A 99 -21.05 9.74 36.70
C ASN A 99 -20.53 10.91 35.82
N GLY A 100 -19.76 10.59 34.76
CA GLY A 100 -19.84 11.37 33.51
C GLY A 100 -18.62 11.40 32.56
N THR A 101 -18.54 10.43 31.63
CA THR A 101 -18.01 10.55 30.24
C THR A 101 -16.63 11.18 29.91
N SER A 102 -15.89 10.44 29.06
CA SER A 102 -14.90 10.90 28.06
C SER A 102 -13.44 11.18 28.50
N PRO A 103 -12.44 11.04 27.59
CA PRO A 103 -11.03 10.87 27.95
C PRO A 103 -10.22 12.16 28.01
N VAL A 104 -9.06 12.08 28.68
CA VAL A 104 -8.13 13.21 28.93
C VAL A 104 -6.85 13.05 28.09
N PHE A 105 -6.48 14.11 27.36
CA PHE A 105 -5.13 14.28 26.81
C PHE A 105 -4.13 14.58 27.93
N ILE A 106 -2.95 13.94 27.91
CA ILE A 106 -1.82 14.32 28.76
C ILE A 106 -0.85 15.15 27.94
N SER A 107 -0.81 16.47 28.20
CA SER A 107 0.33 17.32 27.86
C SER A 107 1.41 17.18 28.94
N LEU A 108 2.68 17.33 28.55
CA LEU A 108 3.83 17.32 29.46
C LEU A 108 4.64 18.61 29.29
N ASP A 109 4.19 19.66 29.98
CA ASP A 109 5.05 20.77 30.38
C ASP A 109 5.96 20.32 31.53
N ASN A 110 7.15 20.93 31.64
CA ASN A 110 7.88 20.93 32.91
C ASN A 110 8.63 22.26 33.13
N GLN A 111 8.48 22.82 34.32
CA GLN A 111 9.07 24.10 34.74
C GLN A 111 10.50 23.87 35.30
N ASN A 112 11.35 24.82 35.68
CA ASN A 112 11.26 26.26 36.00
C ASN A 112 12.70 26.88 35.76
N THR A 113 13.29 27.99 36.28
CA THR A 113 13.02 28.96 37.36
C THR A 113 13.89 30.23 37.21
N VAL A 114 13.53 31.33 37.90
CA VAL A 114 14.41 32.42 38.44
C VAL A 114 15.13 33.40 37.47
N ASN A 115 14.52 34.59 37.36
CA ASN A 115 15.06 35.96 37.51
C ASN A 115 16.41 36.44 36.92
N ALA A 116 16.27 37.31 35.91
CA ALA A 116 16.57 38.76 35.95
C ALA A 116 17.98 39.35 35.61
N ASN A 117 17.88 40.45 34.83
CA ASN A 117 18.77 41.61 34.65
C ASN A 117 19.94 41.61 33.63
N ASN A 118 19.88 42.66 32.80
CA ASN A 118 20.93 43.47 32.18
C ASN A 118 21.66 43.02 30.88
N ASN A 119 21.40 43.85 29.86
CA ASN A 119 22.33 44.45 28.90
C ASN A 119 23.03 43.62 27.80
N GLN A 120 22.61 43.99 26.58
CA GLN A 120 23.46 44.35 25.42
C GLN A 120 24.07 43.27 24.51
N ASN A 121 23.91 43.60 23.22
CA ASN A 121 24.81 43.37 22.09
C ASN A 121 24.80 42.05 21.30
N THR A 122 24.68 42.28 19.99
CA THR A 122 25.32 41.59 18.85
C THR A 122 24.84 40.21 18.39
N ASN A 123 24.02 40.28 17.33
CA ASN A 123 24.29 39.73 15.99
C ASN A 123 23.66 38.39 15.55
N ASN A 124 23.32 38.41 14.25
CA ASN A 124 23.11 37.28 13.33
C ASN A 124 21.85 36.41 13.53
N LEU A 125 20.70 37.02 13.23
CA LEU A 125 19.57 36.32 12.60
C LEU A 125 19.97 35.79 11.20
N LEU A 126 19.28 34.74 10.74
CA LEU A 126 19.42 34.21 9.38
C LEU A 126 18.72 35.12 8.35
N PRO A 127 19.24 35.24 7.11
CA PRO A 127 18.52 35.84 6.00
C PRO A 127 17.53 34.84 5.38
N THR A 128 16.25 35.01 5.71
CA THR A 128 15.12 34.53 4.90
C THR A 128 15.25 35.04 3.46
N VAL A 129 14.88 34.21 2.47
CA VAL A 129 14.74 34.63 1.06
C VAL A 129 13.27 34.63 0.68
N ILE A 130 12.75 35.79 0.27
CA ILE A 130 11.48 35.94 -0.46
C ILE A 130 11.74 36.83 -1.69
N LEU A 131 11.00 36.57 -2.76
CA LEU A 131 11.19 37.09 -4.12
C LEU A 131 10.41 38.39 -4.37
N GLU A 132 10.88 39.21 -5.33
CA GLU A 132 10.09 39.98 -6.31
C GLU A 132 11.07 40.72 -7.28
N ASN A 133 10.69 41.23 -8.46
CA ASN A 133 10.10 40.54 -9.63
C ASN A 133 10.31 41.43 -10.90
N ASN A 134 10.14 40.87 -12.11
CA ASN A 134 9.80 41.57 -13.37
C ASN A 134 10.74 42.65 -14.00
N ALA A 135 11.57 42.18 -14.95
CA ALA A 135 11.53 42.53 -16.39
C ALA A 135 11.67 43.98 -16.93
N ASN A 136 12.63 44.12 -17.87
CA ASN A 136 12.63 44.96 -19.08
C ASN A 136 12.69 46.50 -18.99
N LYS A 137 13.91 47.08 -19.06
CA LYS A 137 14.38 47.91 -20.22
C LYS A 137 15.84 48.42 -20.11
N THR A 138 16.58 48.15 -21.19
CA THR A 138 17.54 49.00 -21.95
C THR A 138 18.45 50.07 -21.28
N THR A 139 19.77 49.91 -21.52
CA THR A 139 20.84 50.94 -21.74
C THR A 139 21.24 51.98 -20.67
N ALA A 140 22.53 51.94 -20.33
CA ALA A 140 23.44 53.10 -20.32
C ALA A 140 24.82 52.65 -20.89
N GLU A 141 25.64 53.56 -21.41
CA GLU A 141 26.82 53.29 -22.27
C GLU A 141 28.03 54.18 -21.86
N ILE A 142 29.01 54.41 -22.78
CA ILE A 142 30.04 55.49 -22.79
C ILE A 142 31.26 55.26 -21.85
N ILE A 143 32.55 55.36 -22.27
CA ILE A 143 33.26 55.64 -23.56
C ILE A 143 34.62 54.87 -23.49
N LEU A 144 35.08 54.12 -24.52
CA LEU A 144 35.93 54.50 -25.69
C LEU A 144 37.27 55.19 -25.35
N PRO A 145 38.36 55.10 -26.17
CA PRO A 145 38.46 54.60 -27.56
C PRO A 145 39.55 53.47 -27.72
N ASP A 146 39.96 52.93 -28.89
CA ASP A 146 39.58 53.16 -30.29
C ASP A 146 39.80 51.90 -31.20
N HIS A 147 39.25 51.94 -32.43
CA HIS A 147 39.67 51.32 -33.73
C HIS A 147 40.77 50.21 -33.81
N ASN A 148 40.84 49.27 -34.78
CA ASN A 148 40.11 48.86 -36.01
C ASN A 148 40.80 47.58 -36.59
N ASN A 149 40.35 46.78 -37.57
CA ASN A 149 39.05 46.47 -38.20
C ASN A 149 39.25 45.23 -39.13
N ASN A 150 38.24 44.35 -39.31
CA ASN A 150 38.08 43.43 -40.48
C ASN A 150 39.21 42.42 -40.85
N SER A 151 39.03 41.43 -41.75
CA SER A 151 37.90 40.51 -42.03
C SER A 151 38.31 39.43 -43.05
N SER A 152 37.77 38.21 -42.94
CA SER A 152 37.51 37.25 -44.05
C SER A 152 38.65 36.43 -44.70
N ASN A 153 38.33 35.12 -44.89
CA ASN A 153 38.70 34.21 -45.99
C ASN A 153 40.06 33.47 -46.07
N ASN A 154 39.95 32.27 -46.69
CA ASN A 154 40.96 31.45 -47.40
C ASN A 154 41.97 30.57 -46.63
N THR A 155 41.66 29.27 -46.57
CA THR A 155 42.54 28.18 -47.07
C THR A 155 42.82 28.36 -48.58
N PRO A 156 43.91 27.82 -49.21
CA PRO A 156 44.46 26.46 -48.97
C PRO A 156 46.00 26.32 -49.17
N GLN A 157 46.45 25.08 -49.47
CA GLN A 157 47.73 24.62 -50.05
C GLN A 157 48.79 23.96 -49.14
N SER A 158 49.63 23.14 -49.78
CA SER A 158 50.40 22.02 -49.20
C SER A 158 51.47 21.49 -50.17
N GLN A 159 52.72 21.30 -49.71
CA GLN A 159 53.81 20.43 -50.22
C GLN A 159 55.07 20.73 -49.36
N GLU A 160 55.78 19.79 -48.71
CA GLU A 160 56.66 18.67 -49.16
C GLU A 160 58.10 19.10 -49.57
N PRO A 161 59.17 18.23 -49.51
CA PRO A 161 59.27 16.84 -48.98
C PRO A 161 60.62 16.43 -48.26
N GLN A 162 60.68 15.16 -47.77
CA GLN A 162 61.89 14.25 -47.62
C GLN A 162 63.03 14.57 -46.60
N PRO A 163 63.91 13.59 -46.19
CA PRO A 163 63.77 12.11 -46.05
C PRO A 163 64.30 11.50 -44.71
N GLN A 164 64.43 10.16 -44.65
CA GLN A 164 64.79 9.24 -43.53
C GLN A 164 66.20 8.58 -43.76
N PRO A 165 66.71 7.53 -43.04
CA PRO A 165 66.51 6.93 -41.67
C PRO A 165 67.91 6.57 -41.02
N PRO A 166 68.23 5.40 -40.36
CA PRO A 166 67.58 4.48 -39.36
C PRO A 166 68.45 4.10 -38.10
N GLN A 167 67.92 3.19 -37.23
CA GLN A 167 68.59 2.11 -36.43
C GLN A 167 68.52 2.09 -34.88
N SER A 168 68.85 0.91 -34.29
CA SER A 168 68.39 0.39 -32.98
C SER A 168 69.14 -0.90 -32.56
N GLN A 169 69.26 -1.26 -31.26
CA GLN A 169 69.08 -2.65 -30.71
C GLN A 169 69.39 -2.86 -29.19
N GLN A 170 68.63 -3.78 -28.57
CA GLN A 170 68.92 -4.81 -27.53
C GLN A 170 69.76 -4.58 -26.24
N GLN A 171 69.33 -5.25 -25.16
CA GLN A 171 70.19 -5.86 -24.10
C GLN A 171 69.46 -6.99 -23.33
N GLN A 172 70.20 -7.85 -22.61
CA GLN A 172 69.69 -8.98 -21.79
C GLN A 172 70.38 -9.05 -20.40
N GLN A 173 69.84 -9.88 -19.49
CA GLN A 173 70.33 -10.11 -18.11
C GLN A 173 71.54 -11.08 -18.04
N PRO A 174 72.20 -11.28 -16.87
CA PRO A 174 71.78 -12.38 -15.99
C PRO A 174 71.86 -12.10 -14.46
N GLN A 175 71.61 -13.12 -13.63
CA GLN A 175 71.49 -13.06 -12.15
C GLN A 175 72.72 -13.58 -11.38
N SER A 176 72.82 -13.25 -10.08
CA SER A 176 73.50 -14.05 -9.03
C SER A 176 72.93 -13.74 -7.62
N GLN A 177 73.34 -14.47 -6.57
CA GLN A 177 72.70 -14.53 -5.24
C GLN A 177 73.71 -14.40 -4.08
N GLN A 178 73.30 -13.92 -2.88
CA GLN A 178 73.28 -14.67 -1.59
C GLN A 178 73.17 -13.84 -0.27
N GLN A 179 72.31 -14.34 0.64
CA GLN A 179 72.42 -14.48 2.13
C GLN A 179 72.64 -13.30 3.13
N GLN A 180 71.53 -12.95 3.83
CA GLN A 180 71.27 -13.00 5.30
C GLN A 180 72.03 -12.20 6.41
N GLN A 181 71.19 -11.70 7.37
CA GLN A 181 71.39 -11.60 8.86
C GLN A 181 72.10 -10.35 9.49
N PRO A 182 71.96 -10.03 10.81
CA PRO A 182 70.82 -9.18 11.29
C PRO A 182 71.08 -8.14 12.43
N GLN A 183 70.03 -7.37 12.77
CA GLN A 183 69.66 -6.77 14.09
C GLN A 183 70.58 -5.77 14.86
N GLN A 184 69.99 -4.62 15.22
CA GLN A 184 69.87 -4.12 16.62
C GLN A 184 68.76 -3.05 16.76
N GLN A 185 68.23 -2.83 17.98
CA GLN A 185 67.14 -1.87 18.30
C GLN A 185 67.56 -0.84 19.35
N PRO A 186 66.90 0.33 19.38
CA PRO A 186 66.32 0.83 20.64
C PRO A 186 64.82 1.23 20.53
N GLN A 187 64.16 1.34 21.69
CA GLN A 187 62.77 1.80 21.88
C GLN A 187 62.73 3.30 22.32
N PRO A 188 61.56 3.90 22.64
CA PRO A 188 60.42 4.16 21.77
C PRO A 188 59.99 5.66 21.80
N GLN A 189 58.97 6.05 21.02
CA GLN A 189 58.22 7.31 21.20
C GLN A 189 56.71 7.05 21.22
N PRO A 190 55.90 7.89 21.90
CA PRO A 190 54.48 7.63 22.13
C PRO A 190 53.65 7.80 20.85
N GLN A 191 52.93 6.76 20.46
CA GLN A 191 51.97 6.82 19.36
C GLN A 191 50.66 7.49 19.81
N GLN A 192 50.10 8.33 18.94
CA GLN A 192 48.76 8.88 19.12
C GLN A 192 47.73 7.79 18.79
N ILE A 193 46.87 7.47 19.76
CA ILE A 193 45.73 6.54 19.58
C ILE A 193 44.77 7.14 18.56
N THR A 194 44.39 6.39 17.53
CA THR A 194 43.47 6.89 16.50
C THR A 194 42.03 6.94 17.01
N VAL A 195 41.18 7.76 16.37
CA VAL A 195 39.76 7.87 16.71
C VAL A 195 39.05 6.50 16.56
N GLU A 196 39.48 5.68 15.60
CA GLU A 196 38.94 4.34 15.36
C GLU A 196 39.26 3.37 16.51
N GLU A 197 40.47 3.40 17.07
CA GLU A 197 40.82 2.61 18.26
C GLU A 197 40.03 3.06 19.51
N GLN A 198 39.73 4.35 19.64
CA GLN A 198 38.87 4.86 20.71
C GLN A 198 37.43 4.38 20.58
N ILE A 199 36.87 4.40 19.36
CA ILE A 199 35.53 3.87 19.06
C ILE A 199 35.48 2.36 19.33
N GLN A 200 36.46 1.57 18.88
CA GLN A 200 36.51 0.13 19.17
C GLN A 200 36.58 -0.15 20.68
N ARG A 201 37.33 0.63 21.45
CA ARG A 201 37.36 0.48 22.93
C ARG A 201 36.03 0.83 23.58
N GLN A 202 35.31 1.87 23.13
CA GLN A 202 33.95 2.15 23.61
C GLN A 202 32.94 1.05 23.25
N GLN A 203 33.04 0.47 22.04
CA GLN A 203 32.21 -0.66 21.64
C GLN A 203 32.49 -1.93 22.46
N GLN A 204 33.75 -2.24 22.73
CA GLN A 204 34.11 -3.38 23.60
C GLN A 204 33.69 -3.16 25.07
N GLN A 205 33.85 -1.94 25.61
CA GLN A 205 33.42 -1.63 26.97
C GLN A 205 31.89 -1.65 27.14
N SER A 206 31.14 -1.18 26.14
CA SER A 206 29.68 -1.28 26.15
C SER A 206 29.19 -2.73 25.99
N GLN A 207 29.78 -3.53 25.10
CA GLN A 207 29.48 -4.97 25.00
C GLN A 207 29.78 -5.72 26.30
N ALA A 208 30.92 -5.48 26.95
CA ALA A 208 31.27 -6.10 28.23
C ALA A 208 30.27 -5.71 29.34
N SER A 209 29.84 -4.45 29.37
CA SER A 209 28.83 -3.95 30.32
C SER A 209 27.46 -4.61 30.10
N ILE A 210 27.06 -4.78 28.83
CA ILE A 210 25.82 -5.48 28.44
C ILE A 210 25.89 -6.96 28.83
N GLN A 211 27.02 -7.63 28.63
CA GLN A 211 27.18 -9.05 29.01
C GLN A 211 27.21 -9.25 30.54
N GLN A 212 27.76 -8.31 31.31
CA GLN A 212 27.62 -8.33 32.77
C GLN A 212 26.18 -8.07 33.24
N ALA A 213 25.44 -7.16 32.58
CA ALA A 213 24.01 -6.97 32.84
C ALA A 213 23.19 -8.23 32.55
N ILE A 214 23.45 -8.91 31.42
CA ILE A 214 22.80 -10.18 31.05
C ILE A 214 23.15 -11.30 32.05
N ALA A 215 24.40 -11.40 32.50
CA ALA A 215 24.81 -12.37 33.52
C ALA A 215 24.06 -12.15 34.84
N ASN A 216 23.97 -10.89 35.30
CA ASN A 216 23.27 -10.53 36.55
C ASN A 216 21.75 -10.74 36.48
N MET A 217 21.14 -10.78 35.28
CA MET A 217 19.75 -11.20 35.11
C MET A 217 19.56 -12.74 35.15
N GLY A 218 20.64 -13.53 35.10
CA GLY A 218 20.59 -14.98 34.97
C GLY A 218 20.21 -15.75 36.25
N GLU A 219 20.52 -15.23 37.44
CA GLU A 219 20.52 -16.03 38.68
C GLU A 219 19.14 -16.21 39.37
N LYS A 220 18.04 -15.76 38.77
CA LYS A 220 16.70 -15.83 39.39
C LYS A 220 15.58 -16.41 38.51
N LYS A 221 15.70 -17.68 38.09
CA LYS A 221 14.66 -18.73 38.30
C LYS A 221 15.06 -20.13 37.81
N ARG A 222 14.33 -21.13 38.32
CA ARG A 222 14.60 -22.58 38.16
C ARG A 222 14.21 -23.14 36.77
N SER A 223 14.88 -24.22 36.41
CA SER A 223 14.54 -25.27 35.45
C SER A 223 13.15 -25.26 34.78
N SER A 224 13.13 -24.94 33.48
CA SER A 224 12.19 -25.49 32.49
C SER A 224 12.81 -25.39 31.09
N SER A 225 12.66 -26.40 30.25
CA SER A 225 13.17 -26.37 28.86
C SER A 225 12.48 -25.28 28.05
N ARG A 226 13.27 -24.36 27.48
CA ARG A 226 12.78 -23.24 26.65
C ARG A 226 12.23 -23.77 25.33
N HIS A 227 10.94 -24.07 25.31
CA HIS A 227 10.19 -24.32 24.09
C HIS A 227 9.96 -22.97 23.38
N SER A 228 10.81 -22.62 22.43
CA SER A 228 10.54 -21.54 21.49
C SER A 228 9.49 -22.03 20.49
N GLY A 229 8.22 -21.71 20.74
CA GLY A 229 7.06 -22.01 19.91
C GLY A 229 6.03 -20.89 20.01
N PRO A 230 4.91 -20.96 19.27
CA PRO A 230 3.71 -20.27 19.69
C PRO A 230 3.27 -20.94 21.02
N PRO A 231 2.64 -20.23 21.97
CA PRO A 231 2.44 -20.78 23.30
C PRO A 231 1.64 -22.08 23.26
N GLU A 232 2.11 -23.11 23.98
CA GLU A 232 1.32 -24.31 24.25
C GLU A 232 0.15 -23.87 25.14
N ILE A 233 -1.07 -23.88 24.59
CA ILE A 233 -2.28 -23.48 25.29
C ILE A 233 -2.89 -24.72 25.94
N PRO A 234 -3.02 -24.79 27.28
CA PRO A 234 -3.72 -25.86 27.95
C PRO A 234 -5.16 -25.98 27.39
N PRO A 235 -5.63 -27.17 26.99
CA PRO A 235 -6.95 -27.31 26.36
C PRO A 235 -8.11 -26.95 27.31
N GLU A 236 -7.85 -26.86 28.61
CA GLU A 236 -8.76 -26.37 29.63
C GLU A 236 -9.01 -24.84 29.54
N GLU A 237 -8.14 -24.07 28.87
CA GLU A 237 -8.31 -22.63 28.60
C GLU A 237 -9.17 -22.36 27.35
N ILE A 238 -9.36 -23.36 26.48
CA ILE A 238 -10.02 -23.24 25.17
C ILE A 238 -11.47 -23.73 25.29
N LYS A 239 -12.45 -22.84 25.09
CA LYS A 239 -13.87 -23.11 25.35
C LYS A 239 -14.74 -22.90 24.11
N PHE A 240 -15.36 -23.98 23.63
CA PHE A 240 -16.32 -24.03 22.52
C PHE A 240 -17.29 -25.22 22.68
N ASP A 241 -18.48 -25.13 22.09
CA ASP A 241 -19.41 -26.24 21.96
C ASP A 241 -19.30 -26.91 20.58
N VAL A 242 -19.21 -28.24 20.57
CA VAL A 242 -18.94 -29.06 19.37
C VAL A 242 -20.13 -29.11 18.40
N LYS A 243 -21.33 -28.70 18.83
CA LYS A 243 -22.55 -28.64 18.02
C LYS A 243 -22.84 -27.22 17.52
N THR A 244 -22.74 -26.21 18.39
CA THR A 244 -23.19 -24.84 18.05
C THR A 244 -22.10 -23.93 17.50
N ASP A 245 -20.83 -24.16 17.84
CA ASP A 245 -19.72 -23.26 17.45
C ASP A 245 -18.98 -23.72 16.17
N LEU A 246 -19.49 -24.71 15.43
CA LEU A 246 -18.85 -25.19 14.20
C LEU A 246 -18.88 -24.12 13.09
N LEU A 247 -17.71 -23.66 12.64
CA LEU A 247 -17.56 -22.71 11.52
C LEU A 247 -17.42 -23.44 10.17
N GLY A 248 -16.89 -24.66 10.17
CA GLY A 248 -16.73 -25.47 8.97
C GLY A 248 -15.91 -26.73 9.19
N GLY A 249 -15.78 -27.55 8.15
CA GLY A 249 -14.93 -28.73 8.16
C GLY A 249 -14.62 -29.22 6.75
N GLY A 250 -13.43 -29.79 6.56
CA GLY A 250 -12.89 -30.11 5.24
C GLY A 250 -11.85 -31.23 5.27
N ALA A 251 -10.84 -31.14 4.41
CA ALA A 251 -9.81 -32.19 4.29
C ALA A 251 -9.02 -32.42 5.60
N TYR A 252 -8.64 -31.35 6.31
CA TYR A 252 -7.70 -31.41 7.44
C TYR A 252 -8.35 -31.59 8.82
N GLY A 253 -9.61 -31.18 8.98
CA GLY A 253 -10.26 -31.16 10.29
C GLY A 253 -11.61 -30.44 10.29
N LYS A 254 -12.02 -30.02 11.49
CA LYS A 254 -13.13 -29.08 11.73
C LYS A 254 -12.60 -27.82 12.38
N VAL A 255 -13.18 -26.67 12.06
CA VAL A 255 -12.85 -25.38 12.68
C VAL A 255 -14.02 -24.91 13.52
N TYR A 256 -13.77 -24.54 14.76
CA TYR A 256 -14.77 -24.04 15.69
C TYR A 256 -14.46 -22.60 16.10
N LYS A 257 -15.50 -21.82 16.34
CA LYS A 257 -15.44 -20.56 17.08
C LYS A 257 -15.19 -20.90 18.55
N ALA A 258 -14.27 -20.23 19.21
CA ALA A 258 -14.02 -20.49 20.63
C ALA A 258 -13.74 -19.21 21.41
N THR A 259 -13.61 -19.39 22.72
CA THR A 259 -13.09 -18.37 23.63
C THR A 259 -11.82 -18.93 24.28
N CYS A 260 -10.71 -18.22 24.15
CA CYS A 260 -9.43 -18.54 24.78
C CYS A 260 -8.95 -17.29 25.52
N ARG A 261 -8.67 -17.40 26.82
CA ARG A 261 -8.26 -16.26 27.69
C ARG A 261 -9.18 -15.02 27.58
N GLY A 262 -10.47 -15.23 27.33
CA GLY A 262 -11.47 -14.17 27.09
C GLY A 262 -11.55 -13.65 25.65
N LYS A 263 -10.49 -13.78 24.85
CA LYS A 263 -10.45 -13.43 23.42
C LYS A 263 -11.29 -14.42 22.61
N LYS A 264 -12.00 -13.94 21.58
CA LYS A 264 -12.68 -14.82 20.59
C LYS A 264 -11.67 -15.24 19.54
N VAL A 265 -11.62 -16.54 19.26
CA VAL A 265 -10.58 -17.20 18.46
C VAL A 265 -11.21 -18.25 17.54
N ALA A 266 -10.48 -18.68 16.52
CA ALA A 266 -10.81 -19.89 15.76
C ALA A 266 -9.92 -21.05 16.23
N VAL A 267 -10.47 -22.27 16.23
CA VAL A 267 -9.79 -23.49 16.70
C VAL A 267 -9.90 -24.58 15.65
N LYS A 268 -8.78 -24.90 14.99
CA LYS A 268 -8.65 -25.98 14.01
C LYS A 268 -8.36 -27.30 14.73
N VAL A 269 -9.31 -28.22 14.69
CA VAL A 269 -9.27 -29.54 15.34
C VAL A 269 -9.07 -30.62 14.26
N PRO A 270 -7.92 -31.33 14.21
CA PRO A 270 -7.68 -32.37 13.22
C PRO A 270 -8.70 -33.52 13.27
N LYS A 271 -8.94 -34.15 12.11
CA LYS A 271 -9.91 -35.25 11.96
C LYS A 271 -9.74 -36.41 12.95
N LYS A 272 -8.52 -36.67 13.38
CA LYS A 272 -8.17 -37.65 14.41
C LYS A 272 -7.52 -36.92 15.58
N GLN A 273 -7.83 -37.35 16.81
CA GLN A 273 -7.18 -36.85 18.03
C GLN A 273 -6.03 -37.75 18.51
N THR A 274 -5.93 -38.95 17.93
CA THR A 274 -4.73 -39.80 17.93
C THR A 274 -4.11 -39.70 16.53
N LEU A 275 -2.98 -39.00 16.43
CA LEU A 275 -2.23 -38.84 15.17
C LEU A 275 -1.14 -39.90 15.07
N SER A 276 -0.93 -40.45 13.88
CA SER A 276 0.30 -41.21 13.57
C SER A 276 1.53 -40.28 13.58
N GLU A 277 2.74 -40.84 13.62
CA GLU A 277 3.98 -40.04 13.65
C GLU A 277 4.10 -39.06 12.47
N SER A 278 3.65 -39.46 11.27
CA SER A 278 3.65 -38.62 10.08
C SER A 278 2.60 -37.49 10.15
N GLU A 279 1.38 -37.79 10.63
CA GLU A 279 0.33 -36.80 10.87
C GLU A 279 0.75 -35.80 11.96
N LEU A 280 1.35 -36.27 13.06
CA LEU A 280 1.87 -35.44 14.15
C LEU A 280 3.07 -34.60 13.71
N LYS A 281 3.95 -35.13 12.85
CA LYS A 281 5.06 -34.37 12.26
C LYS A 281 4.53 -33.27 11.32
N SER A 282 3.50 -33.56 10.52
CA SER A 282 2.84 -32.56 9.66
C SER A 282 2.19 -31.45 10.49
N PHE A 283 1.46 -31.81 11.55
CA PHE A 283 0.87 -30.86 12.49
C PHE A 283 1.92 -29.96 13.15
N LYS A 284 3.01 -30.54 13.67
CA LYS A 284 4.11 -29.77 14.27
C LYS A 284 4.82 -28.87 13.26
N ASN A 285 4.92 -29.28 12.00
CA ASN A 285 5.46 -28.47 10.91
C ASN A 285 4.54 -27.28 10.57
N GLU A 286 3.22 -27.47 10.50
CA GLU A 286 2.24 -26.40 10.32
C GLU A 286 2.35 -25.35 11.44
N VAL A 287 2.38 -25.79 12.71
CA VAL A 287 2.53 -24.91 13.89
C VAL A 287 3.88 -24.18 13.89
N GLU A 288 4.98 -24.84 13.54
CA GLU A 288 6.31 -24.23 13.48
C GLU A 288 6.46 -23.23 12.33
N ILE A 289 5.77 -23.45 11.20
CA ILE A 289 5.67 -22.49 10.10
C ILE A 289 4.87 -21.25 10.54
N MET A 290 3.66 -21.45 11.07
CA MET A 290 2.76 -20.34 11.44
C MET A 290 3.33 -19.42 12.55
N LYS A 291 4.22 -19.95 13.38
CA LYS A 291 5.00 -19.23 14.40
C LYS A 291 6.01 -18.22 13.84
N GLN A 292 6.49 -18.41 12.61
CA GLN A 292 7.53 -17.59 11.98
C GLN A 292 6.96 -16.44 11.14
N ILE A 293 5.66 -16.14 11.32
CA ILE A 293 4.91 -15.20 10.48
C ILE A 293 4.04 -14.27 11.34
N PHE A 294 4.37 -12.99 11.36
CA PHE A 294 3.49 -11.90 11.79
C PHE A 294 3.40 -10.85 10.68
N HIS A 295 2.26 -10.79 10.00
CA HIS A 295 1.99 -9.87 8.89
C HIS A 295 0.50 -9.53 8.87
N PRO A 296 0.08 -8.27 8.59
CA PRO A 296 -1.35 -7.89 8.59
C PRO A 296 -2.20 -8.79 7.70
N ASN A 297 -1.70 -9.19 6.52
CA ASN A 297 -2.38 -10.08 5.58
C ASN A 297 -2.13 -11.59 5.79
N VAL A 298 -1.75 -12.04 6.98
CA VAL A 298 -1.63 -13.47 7.32
C VAL A 298 -2.42 -13.76 8.62
N VAL A 299 -3.18 -14.85 8.64
CA VAL A 299 -4.01 -15.23 9.78
C VAL A 299 -3.13 -15.54 10.99
N LEU A 300 -3.30 -14.76 12.05
CA LEU A 300 -2.46 -14.76 13.23
C LEU A 300 -2.57 -16.06 14.03
N CYS A 301 -1.47 -16.77 14.20
CA CYS A 301 -1.36 -17.91 15.10
C CYS A 301 -1.23 -17.45 16.55
N LEU A 302 -2.15 -17.86 17.41
CA LEU A 302 -2.17 -17.51 18.84
C LEU A 302 -1.55 -18.61 19.71
N GLY A 303 -1.56 -19.87 19.25
CA GLY A 303 -1.01 -21.00 19.98
C GLY A 303 -1.45 -22.34 19.42
N ALA A 304 -1.00 -23.41 20.07
CA ALA A 304 -1.44 -24.77 19.78
C ALA A 304 -1.61 -25.56 21.08
N CYS A 305 -2.39 -26.63 21.03
CA CYS A 305 -2.38 -27.68 22.04
C CYS A 305 -1.84 -28.96 21.38
N THR A 306 -0.76 -29.51 21.93
CA THR A 306 -0.12 -30.74 21.45
C THR A 306 -0.42 -31.96 22.34
N LYS A 307 -1.15 -31.77 23.45
CA LYS A 307 -1.63 -32.82 24.37
C LYS A 307 -2.35 -33.94 23.59
N PRO A 308 -1.91 -35.21 23.68
CA PRO A 308 -2.56 -36.33 23.01
C PRO A 308 -4.06 -36.42 23.35
N GLY A 309 -4.90 -36.70 22.35
CA GLY A 309 -6.36 -36.70 22.52
C GLY A 309 -7.02 -35.31 22.57
N LYS A 310 -6.24 -34.21 22.51
CA LYS A 310 -6.68 -32.81 22.54
C LYS A 310 -5.88 -31.92 21.58
N VAL A 311 -5.43 -32.47 20.44
CA VAL A 311 -4.58 -31.76 19.47
C VAL A 311 -5.39 -30.68 18.74
N MET A 312 -4.94 -29.42 18.78
CA MET A 312 -5.64 -28.24 18.24
C MET A 312 -4.67 -27.11 17.84
N ILE A 313 -4.98 -26.32 16.80
CA ILE A 313 -4.33 -25.02 16.51
C ILE A 313 -5.32 -23.90 16.83
N VAL A 314 -4.84 -22.80 17.43
CA VAL A 314 -5.63 -21.64 17.81
C VAL A 314 -5.15 -20.40 17.05
N SER A 315 -6.06 -19.70 16.38
CA SER A 315 -5.77 -18.48 15.60
C SER A 315 -6.74 -17.35 15.94
N GLU A 316 -6.50 -16.15 15.40
CA GLU A 316 -7.53 -15.12 15.35
C GLU A 316 -8.82 -15.60 14.66
N LEU A 317 -9.95 -14.95 14.99
CA LEU A 317 -11.26 -15.29 14.44
C LEU A 317 -11.62 -14.39 13.25
N MET A 318 -11.68 -14.99 12.07
CA MET A 318 -12.10 -14.35 10.82
C MET A 318 -13.63 -14.36 10.69
N GLN A 319 -14.19 -13.50 9.83
CA GLN A 319 -15.64 -13.41 9.58
C GLN A 319 -16.11 -14.47 8.58
N THR A 320 -15.40 -14.60 7.46
CA THR A 320 -15.69 -15.51 6.34
C THR A 320 -14.42 -15.69 5.49
N ASP A 321 -14.52 -16.44 4.42
CA ASP A 321 -13.53 -16.56 3.33
C ASP A 321 -14.05 -15.93 2.03
N LEU A 322 -13.15 -15.72 1.06
CA LEU A 322 -13.48 -15.15 -0.26
C LEU A 322 -14.37 -16.08 -1.10
N GLU A 323 -14.35 -17.40 -0.84
CA GLU A 323 -15.18 -18.38 -1.56
C GLU A 323 -16.67 -18.13 -1.27
N LYS A 324 -17.01 -18.05 0.02
CA LYS A 324 -18.37 -17.67 0.47
C LYS A 324 -18.75 -16.24 0.11
N LEU A 325 -17.78 -15.32 -0.06
CA LEU A 325 -18.06 -13.94 -0.44
C LEU A 325 -18.65 -13.82 -1.87
N ILE A 326 -18.17 -14.66 -2.80
CA ILE A 326 -18.55 -14.54 -4.22
C ILE A 326 -19.51 -15.64 -4.69
N HIS A 327 -19.46 -16.84 -4.12
CA HIS A 327 -20.27 -18.00 -4.56
C HIS A 327 -21.48 -18.30 -3.65
N SER A 328 -21.66 -17.61 -2.52
CA SER A 328 -22.84 -17.80 -1.67
C SER A 328 -24.08 -17.13 -2.29
N PRO A 329 -25.20 -17.84 -2.50
CA PRO A 329 -26.43 -17.26 -3.06
C PRO A 329 -27.12 -16.26 -2.11
N GLU A 330 -26.68 -16.18 -0.85
CA GLU A 330 -27.16 -15.21 0.15
C GLU A 330 -26.36 -13.90 0.13
N VAL A 331 -25.25 -13.84 -0.61
CA VAL A 331 -24.31 -12.70 -0.64
C VAL A 331 -24.30 -12.07 -2.04
N THR A 332 -24.45 -10.75 -2.12
CA THR A 332 -24.17 -10.00 -3.35
C THR A 332 -22.67 -9.71 -3.42
N PRO A 333 -21.92 -10.18 -4.44
CA PRO A 333 -20.48 -9.96 -4.51
C PRO A 333 -20.13 -8.46 -4.59
N PRO A 334 -19.03 -8.00 -3.96
CA PRO A 334 -18.65 -6.59 -4.02
C PRO A 334 -18.30 -6.09 -5.45
N PRO A 335 -18.28 -4.77 -5.68
CA PRO A 335 -17.77 -4.18 -6.92
C PRO A 335 -16.37 -4.68 -7.27
N LEU A 336 -16.02 -4.71 -8.56
CA LEU A 336 -14.74 -5.26 -9.04
C LEU A 336 -13.52 -4.59 -8.38
N TYR A 337 -13.58 -3.28 -8.11
CA TYR A 337 -12.52 -2.55 -7.39
C TYR A 337 -12.26 -3.14 -5.99
N GLU A 338 -13.30 -3.32 -5.18
CA GLU A 338 -13.20 -3.92 -3.83
C GLU A 338 -12.70 -5.37 -3.89
N ARG A 339 -13.17 -6.16 -4.87
CA ARG A 339 -12.66 -7.52 -5.11
C ARG A 339 -11.18 -7.52 -5.50
N MET A 340 -10.70 -6.52 -6.24
CA MET A 340 -9.27 -6.38 -6.56
C MET A 340 -8.45 -5.84 -5.38
N LYS A 341 -9.01 -5.04 -4.46
CA LYS A 341 -8.36 -4.69 -3.19
C LYS A 341 -8.13 -5.91 -2.31
N MET A 342 -9.14 -6.78 -2.20
CA MET A 342 -9.05 -8.09 -1.53
C MET A 342 -7.96 -8.98 -2.15
N CYS A 343 -7.75 -8.91 -3.47
CA CYS A 343 -6.63 -9.58 -4.13
C CYS A 343 -5.27 -8.91 -3.85
N LEU A 344 -5.19 -7.58 -3.70
CA LEU A 344 -3.94 -6.90 -3.32
C LEU A 344 -3.52 -7.29 -1.90
N ASP A 345 -4.44 -7.30 -0.94
CA ASP A 345 -4.20 -7.79 0.43
C ASP A 345 -3.57 -9.20 0.42
N ALA A 346 -4.18 -10.13 -0.32
CA ALA A 346 -3.65 -11.48 -0.49
C ALA A 346 -2.25 -11.47 -1.14
N ALA A 347 -2.04 -10.65 -2.19
CA ALA A 347 -0.75 -10.54 -2.86
C ALA A 347 0.36 -9.98 -1.95
N LEU A 348 0.06 -9.00 -1.09
CA LEU A 348 0.98 -8.46 -0.08
C LEU A 348 1.40 -9.54 0.92
N GLY A 349 0.43 -10.31 1.42
CA GLY A 349 0.71 -11.44 2.32
C GLY A 349 1.58 -12.54 1.69
N ILE A 350 1.33 -12.91 0.42
CA ILE A 350 2.19 -13.90 -0.26
C ILE A 350 3.57 -13.33 -0.59
N ASN A 351 3.66 -12.03 -0.94
CA ASN A 351 4.96 -11.35 -1.10
C ASN A 351 5.79 -11.41 0.19
N TRP A 352 5.16 -11.32 1.37
CA TRP A 352 5.82 -11.53 2.66
C TRP A 352 6.31 -12.97 2.84
N LEU A 353 5.44 -13.96 2.60
CA LEU A 353 5.81 -15.39 2.71
C LEU A 353 7.00 -15.74 1.79
N HIS A 354 6.94 -15.33 0.53
CA HIS A 354 7.98 -15.60 -0.47
C HIS A 354 9.26 -14.80 -0.18
N GLY A 355 9.09 -13.48 -0.04
CA GLY A 355 10.19 -12.52 0.02
C GLY A 355 10.96 -12.53 1.33
N ILE A 356 10.28 -12.72 2.48
CA ILE A 356 10.91 -12.65 3.81
C ILE A 356 11.08 -14.04 4.40
N CYS A 357 9.99 -14.79 4.56
CA CYS A 357 10.00 -16.09 5.25
C CYS A 357 10.58 -17.23 4.40
N ASN A 358 10.65 -17.09 3.07
CA ASN A 358 10.99 -18.16 2.11
C ASN A 358 10.02 -19.36 2.22
N ILE A 359 8.72 -19.09 2.37
CA ILE A 359 7.65 -20.10 2.45
C ILE A 359 6.89 -20.11 1.11
N ILE A 360 6.71 -21.29 0.51
CA ILE A 360 5.70 -21.52 -0.53
C ILE A 360 4.42 -22.00 0.17
N HIS A 361 3.26 -21.40 -0.15
CA HIS A 361 1.98 -21.73 0.48
C HIS A 361 1.43 -23.07 0.01
N ARG A 362 1.47 -23.32 -1.31
CA ARG A 362 1.14 -24.57 -2.02
C ARG A 362 -0.33 -25.00 -2.06
N ASP A 363 -1.24 -24.23 -1.48
CA ASP A 363 -2.70 -24.41 -1.61
C ASP A 363 -3.42 -23.06 -1.54
N LEU A 364 -3.09 -22.17 -2.48
CA LEU A 364 -3.84 -20.91 -2.62
C LEU A 364 -5.14 -21.14 -3.37
N LYS A 365 -6.24 -20.73 -2.74
CA LYS A 365 -7.62 -20.78 -3.22
C LYS A 365 -8.47 -19.83 -2.38
N LEU A 366 -9.70 -19.54 -2.82
CA LEU A 366 -10.55 -18.57 -2.13
C LEU A 366 -10.92 -18.98 -0.69
N ALA A 367 -11.15 -20.27 -0.41
CA ALA A 367 -11.39 -20.77 0.96
C ALA A 367 -10.22 -20.54 1.93
N ASN A 368 -8.99 -20.37 1.43
CA ASN A 368 -7.79 -20.13 2.23
C ASN A 368 -7.44 -18.62 2.33
N LEU A 369 -8.25 -17.75 1.72
CA LEU A 369 -8.16 -16.29 1.83
C LEU A 369 -9.33 -15.79 2.67
N MET A 370 -9.04 -15.44 3.93
CA MET A 370 -10.04 -15.13 4.94
C MET A 370 -10.21 -13.63 5.16
N ILE A 371 -11.44 -13.18 5.40
CA ILE A 371 -11.81 -11.78 5.62
C ILE A 371 -11.92 -11.50 7.12
N SER A 372 -11.18 -10.50 7.59
CA SER A 372 -11.19 -10.03 8.99
C SER A 372 -12.37 -9.06 9.26
N LYS A 373 -12.56 -8.63 10.51
CA LYS A 373 -13.69 -7.77 10.91
C LYS A 373 -13.66 -6.40 10.23
N ASP A 374 -12.45 -5.92 9.96
CA ASP A 374 -12.03 -4.70 9.30
C ASP A 374 -11.94 -4.83 7.76
N LYS A 375 -12.46 -5.94 7.20
CA LYS A 375 -12.50 -6.30 5.77
C LYS A 375 -11.15 -6.64 5.11
N THR A 376 -10.03 -6.49 5.80
CA THR A 376 -8.70 -6.93 5.30
C THR A 376 -8.67 -8.43 5.03
N VAL A 377 -8.10 -8.84 3.90
CA VAL A 377 -7.88 -10.26 3.57
C VAL A 377 -6.57 -10.76 4.16
N LYS A 378 -6.62 -11.97 4.74
CA LYS A 378 -5.49 -12.67 5.34
C LYS A 378 -5.41 -14.13 4.87
N ILE A 379 -4.19 -14.60 4.61
CA ILE A 379 -3.93 -15.98 4.17
C ILE A 379 -3.98 -16.94 5.36
N GLY A 380 -4.62 -18.10 5.20
CA GLY A 380 -4.70 -19.17 6.20
C GLY A 380 -4.57 -20.58 5.60
N ASP A 381 -4.57 -21.57 6.51
CA ASP A 381 -4.37 -23.01 6.25
C ASP A 381 -2.99 -23.40 5.64
N PHE A 382 -1.95 -23.27 6.47
CA PHE A 382 -0.56 -23.62 6.15
C PHE A 382 -0.28 -25.15 6.10
N GLY A 383 -1.31 -26.01 6.06
CA GLY A 383 -1.19 -27.47 6.21
C GLY A 383 -0.37 -28.17 5.12
N PHE A 384 -0.13 -27.52 3.97
CA PHE A 384 0.76 -27.99 2.90
C PHE A 384 2.02 -27.14 2.69
N SER A 385 2.16 -26.02 3.40
CA SER A 385 3.20 -25.03 3.15
C SER A 385 4.60 -25.54 3.51
N GLN A 386 5.62 -24.99 2.84
CA GLN A 386 6.99 -25.48 2.93
C GLN A 386 7.98 -24.31 2.95
N VAL A 387 8.83 -24.25 3.98
CA VAL A 387 10.03 -23.40 3.96
C VAL A 387 11.01 -23.98 2.94
N ILE A 388 11.48 -23.13 2.02
CA ILE A 388 12.50 -23.45 1.01
C ILE A 388 13.81 -22.73 1.31
N LYS A 389 14.91 -23.19 0.71
CA LYS A 389 16.13 -22.38 0.63
C LYS A 389 16.03 -21.44 -0.57
N THR A 390 16.56 -20.23 -0.46
CA THR A 390 16.59 -19.29 -1.58
C THR A 390 17.34 -19.91 -2.76
N GLY A 391 16.72 -19.96 -3.94
CA GLY A 391 17.31 -20.58 -5.14
C GLY A 391 17.21 -22.10 -5.24
N THR A 392 16.41 -22.78 -4.41
CA THR A 392 16.15 -24.23 -4.54
C THR A 392 14.71 -24.54 -4.95
N THR A 393 14.55 -25.56 -5.79
CA THR A 393 13.28 -26.17 -6.20
C THR A 393 12.77 -27.21 -5.18
N LEU A 394 11.50 -27.59 -5.33
CA LEU A 394 10.83 -28.70 -4.66
C LEU A 394 10.36 -29.74 -5.69
N SER A 395 10.24 -31.00 -5.27
CA SER A 395 9.55 -32.06 -6.00
C SER A 395 8.78 -32.96 -5.02
N ASP A 396 7.49 -33.19 -5.27
CA ASP A 396 6.66 -34.06 -4.44
C ASP A 396 6.65 -35.50 -4.98
N GLN A 397 7.68 -36.26 -4.65
CA GLN A 397 7.83 -37.68 -5.02
C GLN A 397 6.64 -38.58 -4.61
N LYS A 398 5.80 -38.14 -3.67
CA LYS A 398 4.60 -38.84 -3.20
C LYS A 398 3.31 -38.45 -3.94
N GLY A 399 3.42 -37.63 -4.98
CA GLY A 399 2.28 -37.05 -5.71
C GLY A 399 1.98 -35.60 -5.30
N PRO A 400 1.24 -34.86 -6.14
CA PRO A 400 0.95 -33.45 -5.91
C PRO A 400 0.18 -33.20 -4.61
N LYS A 401 0.29 -31.97 -4.09
CA LYS A 401 -0.50 -31.48 -2.95
C LYS A 401 -1.12 -30.13 -3.29
N GLY A 402 -2.18 -29.78 -2.58
CA GLY A 402 -3.02 -28.61 -2.87
C GLY A 402 -4.29 -29.01 -3.63
N THR A 403 -5.15 -28.04 -3.88
CA THR A 403 -6.46 -28.20 -4.52
C THR A 403 -6.29 -28.20 -6.04
N ALA A 404 -6.72 -29.26 -6.71
CA ALA A 404 -6.43 -29.51 -8.14
C ALA A 404 -6.78 -28.33 -9.06
N LEU A 405 -7.96 -27.71 -8.88
CA LEU A 405 -8.44 -26.61 -9.72
C LEU A 405 -7.50 -25.39 -9.78
N TYR A 406 -6.73 -25.15 -8.71
CA TYR A 406 -5.79 -24.02 -8.60
C TYR A 406 -4.33 -24.43 -8.87
N MET A 407 -4.08 -25.70 -9.21
CA MET A 407 -2.74 -26.28 -9.17
C MET A 407 -1.93 -25.97 -10.45
N ALA A 408 -0.67 -25.57 -10.26
CA ALA A 408 0.21 -25.26 -11.38
C ALA A 408 0.55 -26.51 -12.22
N PRO A 409 0.63 -26.41 -13.57
CA PRO A 409 0.85 -27.56 -14.45
C PRO A 409 2.10 -28.37 -14.08
N GLU A 410 3.21 -27.71 -13.72
CA GLU A 410 4.44 -28.38 -13.32
C GLU A 410 4.29 -29.21 -12.02
N VAL A 411 3.42 -28.76 -11.09
CA VAL A 411 3.10 -29.49 -9.85
C VAL A 411 2.22 -30.70 -10.16
N MET A 412 1.21 -30.54 -11.04
CA MET A 412 0.37 -31.65 -11.51
C MET A 412 1.21 -32.73 -12.22
N MET A 413 2.14 -32.31 -13.09
CA MET A 413 3.10 -33.17 -13.79
C MET A 413 4.15 -33.82 -12.86
N LYS A 414 4.23 -33.41 -11.58
CA LYS A 414 5.25 -33.83 -10.59
C LYS A 414 6.69 -33.44 -10.99
N HIS A 415 6.84 -32.40 -11.81
CA HIS A 415 8.12 -31.79 -12.13
C HIS A 415 8.67 -31.01 -10.91
N GLU A 416 9.88 -30.47 -11.05
CA GLU A 416 10.40 -29.51 -10.08
C GLU A 416 9.65 -28.17 -10.18
N PHE A 417 9.37 -27.57 -9.02
CA PHE A 417 8.66 -26.30 -8.91
C PHE A 417 9.25 -25.41 -7.81
N ASN A 418 8.86 -24.13 -7.81
CA ASN A 418 9.27 -23.13 -6.83
C ASN A 418 8.07 -22.23 -6.48
N GLU A 419 8.34 -21.01 -5.97
CA GLU A 419 7.31 -20.05 -5.55
C GLU A 419 6.37 -19.61 -6.69
N LYS A 420 6.76 -19.82 -7.96
CA LYS A 420 5.93 -19.58 -9.15
C LYS A 420 4.69 -20.48 -9.22
N ALA A 421 4.62 -21.56 -8.45
CA ALA A 421 3.41 -22.37 -8.32
C ALA A 421 2.28 -21.58 -7.63
N ASP A 422 2.58 -20.84 -6.56
CA ASP A 422 1.61 -19.96 -5.88
C ASP A 422 1.16 -18.82 -6.80
N VAL A 423 2.06 -18.30 -7.65
CA VAL A 423 1.74 -17.25 -8.64
C VAL A 423 0.71 -17.74 -9.67
N TYR A 424 0.79 -19.02 -10.06
CA TYR A 424 -0.20 -19.63 -10.95
C TYR A 424 -1.59 -19.70 -10.30
N SER A 425 -1.65 -20.22 -9.07
CA SER A 425 -2.89 -20.28 -8.28
C SER A 425 -3.50 -18.89 -8.10
N PHE A 426 -2.66 -17.87 -7.88
CA PHE A 426 -3.12 -16.48 -7.78
C PHE A 426 -3.65 -15.91 -9.10
N GLY A 427 -3.14 -16.36 -10.26
CA GLY A 427 -3.71 -16.01 -11.57
C GLY A 427 -5.15 -16.50 -11.75
N LEU A 428 -5.45 -17.70 -11.23
CA LEU A 428 -6.81 -18.25 -11.21
C LEU A 428 -7.71 -17.54 -10.17
N ILE A 429 -7.17 -17.23 -8.98
CA ILE A 429 -7.87 -16.41 -7.97
C ILE A 429 -8.24 -15.03 -8.53
N LEU A 430 -7.35 -14.36 -9.26
CA LEU A 430 -7.64 -13.08 -9.91
C LEU A 430 -8.75 -13.18 -10.96
N TYR A 431 -8.82 -14.31 -11.68
CA TYR A 431 -9.90 -14.57 -12.63
C TYR A 431 -11.24 -14.77 -11.92
N GLU A 432 -11.28 -15.68 -10.96
CA GLU A 432 -12.46 -16.06 -10.19
C GLU A 432 -13.02 -14.86 -9.38
N MET A 433 -12.14 -14.10 -8.73
CA MET A 433 -12.46 -12.83 -8.06
C MET A 433 -12.84 -11.70 -9.02
N ALA A 434 -12.70 -11.88 -10.33
CA ALA A 434 -13.17 -10.92 -11.33
C ALA A 434 -14.49 -11.34 -12.00
N THR A 435 -14.71 -12.64 -12.28
CA THR A 435 -15.95 -13.16 -12.84
C THR A 435 -17.07 -13.37 -11.82
N CYS A 436 -16.74 -13.86 -10.61
CA CYS A 436 -17.69 -14.55 -9.72
C CYS A 436 -18.33 -15.80 -10.36
N GLU A 437 -17.56 -16.52 -11.18
CA GLU A 437 -17.95 -17.79 -11.81
C GLU A 437 -17.02 -18.91 -11.30
N GLU A 438 -17.56 -20.11 -11.08
CA GLU A 438 -16.76 -21.28 -10.65
C GLU A 438 -15.65 -21.63 -11.65
N LEU A 439 -14.50 -22.08 -11.15
CA LEU A 439 -13.38 -22.51 -11.99
C LEU A 439 -13.62 -23.92 -12.57
N PHE A 440 -13.67 -24.02 -13.90
CA PHE A 440 -13.70 -25.28 -14.66
C PHE A 440 -14.91 -26.21 -14.36
N PRO A 441 -16.17 -25.69 -14.34
CA PRO A 441 -17.35 -26.47 -13.97
C PRO A 441 -17.67 -27.63 -14.92
N GLU A 442 -17.06 -27.67 -16.10
CA GLU A 442 -17.15 -28.78 -17.07
C GLU A 442 -16.25 -29.99 -16.73
N TYR A 443 -15.42 -29.89 -15.68
CA TYR A 443 -14.44 -30.92 -15.28
C TYR A 443 -14.73 -31.51 -13.89
N SER A 444 -15.43 -32.65 -13.85
CA SER A 444 -15.64 -33.43 -12.60
C SER A 444 -14.57 -34.48 -12.30
N GLU A 445 -13.70 -34.79 -13.27
CA GLU A 445 -12.75 -35.91 -13.24
C GLU A 445 -11.30 -35.43 -13.41
N ILE A 446 -10.37 -36.05 -12.67
CA ILE A 446 -8.98 -35.58 -12.59
C ILE A 446 -8.21 -35.79 -13.90
N ASP A 447 -8.36 -36.93 -14.57
CA ASP A 447 -7.57 -37.24 -15.77
C ASP A 447 -7.93 -36.36 -16.98
N PRO A 448 -9.23 -36.09 -17.30
CA PRO A 448 -9.61 -35.11 -18.32
C PRO A 448 -9.16 -33.68 -17.98
N PHE A 449 -9.21 -33.30 -16.70
CA PHE A 449 -8.75 -31.99 -16.23
C PHE A 449 -7.23 -31.85 -16.36
N TYR A 450 -6.47 -32.88 -15.99
CA TYR A 450 -5.03 -32.95 -16.19
C TYR A 450 -4.67 -32.74 -17.66
N ASP A 451 -5.29 -33.48 -18.58
CA ASP A 451 -5.03 -33.35 -20.02
C ASP A 451 -5.37 -31.93 -20.55
N ALA A 452 -6.45 -31.33 -20.05
CA ALA A 452 -6.83 -29.95 -20.39
C ALA A 452 -5.77 -28.92 -19.95
N ILE A 453 -5.38 -28.93 -18.68
CA ILE A 453 -4.48 -27.91 -18.09
C ILE A 453 -3.01 -28.14 -18.47
N CYS A 454 -2.58 -29.40 -18.52
CA CYS A 454 -1.19 -29.80 -18.72
C CYS A 454 -0.83 -29.96 -20.21
N ASN A 455 -1.63 -30.70 -20.99
CA ASN A 455 -1.27 -31.01 -22.38
C ASN A 455 -1.84 -29.96 -23.35
N LYS A 456 -3.15 -29.68 -23.24
CA LYS A 456 -3.87 -28.71 -24.09
C LYS A 456 -3.67 -27.26 -23.67
N LYS A 457 -3.11 -27.02 -22.47
CA LYS A 457 -2.81 -25.69 -21.89
C LYS A 457 -4.04 -24.78 -21.75
N LEU A 458 -5.21 -25.39 -21.58
CA LEU A 458 -6.50 -24.71 -21.43
C LEU A 458 -6.47 -23.72 -20.25
N ARG A 459 -7.15 -22.58 -20.42
CA ARG A 459 -7.38 -21.56 -19.41
C ARG A 459 -8.80 -21.01 -19.57
N PRO A 460 -9.44 -20.52 -18.50
CA PRO A 460 -10.75 -19.87 -18.61
C PRO A 460 -10.73 -18.66 -19.57
N PRO A 461 -11.82 -18.42 -20.33
CA PRO A 461 -11.90 -17.28 -21.26
C PRO A 461 -12.03 -15.97 -20.49
N ILE A 462 -11.13 -15.00 -20.74
CA ILE A 462 -11.16 -13.69 -20.07
C ILE A 462 -12.15 -12.75 -20.79
N PRO A 463 -13.20 -12.23 -20.11
CA PRO A 463 -14.16 -11.32 -20.72
C PRO A 463 -13.52 -10.04 -21.24
N ASP A 464 -13.95 -9.57 -22.41
CA ASP A 464 -13.32 -8.41 -23.04
C ASP A 464 -13.56 -7.09 -22.28
N SER A 465 -14.62 -7.04 -21.47
CA SER A 465 -14.95 -5.95 -20.55
C SER A 465 -13.93 -5.73 -19.42
N PHE A 466 -13.05 -6.69 -19.14
CA PHE A 466 -12.08 -6.56 -18.06
C PHE A 466 -10.98 -5.53 -18.41
N PRO A 467 -10.52 -4.70 -17.45
CA PRO A 467 -9.42 -3.77 -17.64
C PRO A 467 -8.16 -4.43 -18.20
N LYS A 468 -7.46 -3.74 -19.12
CA LYS A 468 -6.30 -4.29 -19.83
C LYS A 468 -5.18 -4.73 -18.88
N SER A 469 -4.96 -3.99 -17.79
CA SER A 469 -4.02 -4.35 -16.71
C SER A 469 -4.39 -5.69 -16.06
N LEU A 470 -5.67 -5.87 -15.68
CA LEU A 470 -6.18 -7.12 -15.09
C LEU A 470 -6.06 -8.30 -16.05
N LYS A 471 -6.50 -8.14 -17.32
CA LYS A 471 -6.35 -9.17 -18.36
C LYS A 471 -4.88 -9.58 -18.51
N THR A 472 -3.98 -8.61 -18.55
CA THR A 472 -2.52 -8.83 -18.66
C THR A 472 -1.94 -9.53 -17.42
N LEU A 473 -2.38 -9.16 -16.22
CA LEU A 473 -1.88 -9.73 -14.96
C LEU A 473 -2.32 -11.19 -14.80
N ILE A 474 -3.61 -11.50 -15.03
CA ILE A 474 -4.12 -12.88 -15.05
C ILE A 474 -3.32 -13.72 -16.04
N GLN A 475 -3.17 -13.24 -17.29
CA GLN A 475 -2.45 -13.96 -18.35
C GLN A 475 -0.99 -14.24 -18.00
N LYS A 476 -0.29 -13.27 -17.39
CA LYS A 476 1.08 -13.45 -16.90
C LYS A 476 1.17 -14.42 -15.71
N CYS A 477 0.25 -14.32 -14.75
CA CYS A 477 0.26 -15.16 -13.56
C CYS A 477 0.03 -16.64 -13.90
N TRP A 478 -0.89 -16.96 -14.81
CA TRP A 478 -1.20 -18.35 -15.18
C TRP A 478 -0.44 -18.91 -16.39
N ASP A 479 0.66 -18.29 -16.81
CA ASP A 479 1.48 -18.78 -17.93
C ASP A 479 1.90 -20.24 -17.67
N HIS A 480 1.90 -21.04 -18.72
CA HIS A 480 2.30 -22.44 -18.65
C HIS A 480 3.80 -22.60 -18.35
N ASP A 481 4.64 -21.62 -18.69
CA ASP A 481 6.05 -21.56 -18.32
C ASP A 481 6.23 -20.79 -16.99
N PRO A 482 6.69 -21.43 -15.88
CA PRO A 482 6.89 -20.77 -14.60
C PRO A 482 7.83 -19.56 -14.65
N ASN A 483 8.77 -19.52 -15.58
CA ASN A 483 9.77 -18.45 -15.70
C ASN A 483 9.19 -17.15 -16.25
N LYS A 484 8.05 -17.22 -16.96
CA LYS A 484 7.34 -16.04 -17.49
C LYS A 484 6.38 -15.42 -16.48
N ARG A 485 6.05 -16.16 -15.42
CA ARG A 485 5.18 -15.67 -14.34
C ARG A 485 5.93 -14.60 -13.52
N PRO A 486 5.24 -13.54 -13.06
CA PRO A 486 5.83 -12.47 -12.25
C PRO A 486 6.35 -13.01 -10.90
N SER A 487 7.12 -12.21 -10.16
CA SER A 487 7.28 -12.42 -8.71
C SER A 487 6.10 -11.76 -7.98
N PHE A 488 5.79 -12.14 -6.73
CA PHE A 488 4.73 -11.44 -6.00
C PHE A 488 5.03 -9.95 -5.79
N SER A 489 6.30 -9.53 -5.76
CA SER A 489 6.70 -8.11 -5.76
C SER A 489 6.32 -7.40 -7.08
N GLU A 490 6.44 -8.06 -8.24
CA GLU A 490 5.89 -7.52 -9.51
C GLU A 490 4.34 -7.57 -9.52
N VAL A 491 3.72 -8.61 -8.94
CA VAL A 491 2.24 -8.70 -8.82
C VAL A 491 1.71 -7.53 -7.99
N THR A 492 2.24 -7.27 -6.79
CA THR A 492 1.78 -6.16 -5.93
C THR A 492 1.99 -4.81 -6.59
N GLN A 493 3.08 -4.63 -7.36
CA GLN A 493 3.27 -3.42 -8.16
C GLN A 493 2.19 -3.28 -9.24
N ARG A 494 1.91 -4.34 -10.02
CA ARG A 494 0.89 -4.35 -11.07
C ARG A 494 -0.54 -4.22 -10.55
N MET A 495 -0.82 -4.67 -9.34
CA MET A 495 -2.13 -4.49 -8.72
C MET A 495 -2.49 -3.00 -8.55
N ASN A 496 -1.52 -2.08 -8.37
CA ASN A 496 -1.82 -0.63 -8.37
C ASN A 496 -2.35 -0.14 -9.73
N GLU A 497 -1.86 -0.69 -10.85
CA GLU A 497 -2.40 -0.40 -12.18
C GLU A 497 -3.83 -0.94 -12.33
N VAL A 498 -4.09 -2.15 -11.82
CA VAL A 498 -5.42 -2.80 -11.82
C VAL A 498 -6.42 -1.99 -10.99
N LEU A 499 -6.02 -1.55 -9.79
CA LEU A 499 -6.85 -0.69 -8.93
C LEU A 499 -7.13 0.66 -9.60
N THR A 500 -6.15 1.25 -10.29
CA THR A 500 -6.37 2.51 -11.03
C THR A 500 -7.36 2.32 -12.19
N ASP A 501 -7.21 1.27 -13.00
CA ASP A 501 -8.12 1.01 -14.14
C ASP A 501 -9.50 0.43 -13.74
N THR A 502 -9.69 0.05 -12.47
CA THR A 502 -11.00 -0.37 -11.93
C THR A 502 -11.71 0.75 -11.17
N ALA A 503 -10.97 1.69 -10.57
CA ALA A 503 -11.52 2.88 -9.91
C ALA A 503 -11.83 4.03 -10.88
N ILE A 504 -10.99 4.24 -11.90
CA ILE A 504 -11.07 5.40 -12.79
C ILE A 504 -11.59 4.99 -14.18
N SER A 505 -12.67 5.63 -14.60
CA SER A 505 -13.26 5.47 -15.92
C SER A 505 -12.66 6.43 -16.96
N GLY A 506 -12.49 5.92 -18.19
CA GLY A 506 -11.89 6.66 -19.29
C GLY A 506 -10.36 6.54 -19.31
N ILE A 507 -9.82 6.22 -20.48
CA ILE A 507 -8.39 5.90 -20.67
C ILE A 507 -7.51 7.09 -20.27
N ASP A 508 -7.85 8.30 -20.70
CA ASP A 508 -7.07 9.51 -20.42
C ASP A 508 -6.99 9.82 -18.92
N ALA A 509 -8.08 9.59 -18.18
CA ALA A 509 -8.19 9.86 -16.76
C ALA A 509 -7.33 8.87 -15.95
N ALA A 510 -7.41 7.58 -16.29
CA ALA A 510 -6.54 6.55 -15.71
C ALA A 510 -5.07 6.82 -16.06
N MET A 511 -4.75 7.23 -17.29
CA MET A 511 -3.37 7.59 -17.68
C MET A 511 -2.83 8.81 -16.92
N PHE A 512 -3.63 9.88 -16.78
CA PHE A 512 -3.25 11.06 -15.99
C PHE A 512 -2.96 10.70 -14.53
N TRP A 513 -3.82 9.87 -13.92
CA TRP A 513 -3.60 9.41 -12.55
C TRP A 513 -2.35 8.55 -12.43
N LYS A 514 -2.19 7.54 -13.30
CA LYS A 514 -1.00 6.67 -13.31
C LYS A 514 0.29 7.46 -13.45
N TYR A 515 0.37 8.40 -14.38
CA TYR A 515 1.60 9.16 -14.64
C TYR A 515 1.99 10.10 -13.49
N ASN A 516 1.02 10.66 -12.77
CA ASN A 516 1.28 11.68 -11.75
C ASN A 516 1.31 11.15 -10.32
N PHE A 517 0.58 10.08 -10.01
CA PHE A 517 0.21 9.71 -8.64
C PHE A 517 0.36 8.22 -8.30
N ILE A 518 0.72 7.32 -9.25
CA ILE A 518 0.86 5.90 -8.90
C ILE A 518 2.01 5.69 -7.91
N LYS A 519 1.64 5.25 -6.72
CA LYS A 519 2.52 4.90 -5.60
C LYS A 519 1.95 3.62 -4.97
N PRO A 520 2.77 2.73 -4.40
CA PRO A 520 2.26 1.59 -3.64
C PRO A 520 1.27 2.05 -2.57
N GLU A 521 0.16 1.32 -2.40
CA GLU A 521 -0.81 1.50 -1.31
C GLU A 521 -1.53 2.88 -1.28
N SER A 522 -1.38 3.73 -2.30
CA SER A 522 -1.88 5.12 -2.32
C SER A 522 -3.19 5.27 -3.11
N GLU A 523 -4.34 5.06 -2.46
CA GLU A 523 -5.68 5.21 -3.09
C GLU A 523 -6.16 6.67 -3.22
N SER A 524 -5.45 7.59 -2.59
CA SER A 524 -5.68 9.04 -2.64
C SER A 524 -4.36 9.80 -2.64
N VAL A 525 -4.42 11.09 -2.98
CA VAL A 525 -3.28 12.02 -2.90
C VAL A 525 -3.67 13.32 -2.19
N PRO A 526 -2.75 13.95 -1.43
CA PRO A 526 -2.95 15.28 -0.86
C PRO A 526 -3.35 16.32 -1.93
N TRP A 527 -4.28 17.21 -1.58
CA TRP A 527 -4.81 18.22 -2.49
C TRP A 527 -3.73 19.16 -3.06
N ASN A 528 -2.72 19.51 -2.26
CA ASN A 528 -1.60 20.33 -2.71
C ASN A 528 -0.74 19.61 -3.79
N GLU A 529 -0.50 18.31 -3.64
CA GLU A 529 0.19 17.50 -4.67
C GLU A 529 -0.69 17.39 -5.93
N PHE A 530 -1.98 17.09 -5.77
CA PHE A 530 -2.93 17.00 -6.87
C PHE A 530 -3.03 18.31 -7.66
N ALA A 531 -3.25 19.43 -6.96
CA ALA A 531 -3.38 20.75 -7.56
C ALA A 531 -2.07 21.22 -8.21
N TYR A 532 -0.90 20.90 -7.66
CA TYR A 532 0.39 21.20 -8.28
C TYR A 532 0.58 20.43 -9.61
N LYS A 533 0.29 19.12 -9.62
CA LYS A 533 0.37 18.31 -10.85
C LYS A 533 -0.63 18.78 -11.89
N LEU A 534 -1.90 19.00 -11.51
CA LEU A 534 -2.93 19.53 -12.41
C LEU A 534 -2.52 20.90 -12.99
N SER A 535 -2.08 21.83 -12.12
CA SER A 535 -1.55 23.15 -12.48
C SER A 535 -0.49 23.08 -13.58
N SER A 536 0.47 22.16 -13.45
CA SER A 536 1.53 21.98 -14.44
C SER A 536 1.04 21.44 -15.80
N VAL A 537 -0.02 20.61 -15.80
CA VAL A 537 -0.55 19.99 -17.03
C VAL A 537 -1.51 20.91 -17.79
N VAL A 538 -2.32 21.72 -17.07
CA VAL A 538 -3.23 22.70 -17.70
C VAL A 538 -2.64 24.10 -17.85
N ASN A 539 -1.41 24.34 -17.37
CA ASN A 539 -0.74 25.63 -17.36
C ASN A 539 -1.58 26.75 -16.69
N LEU A 540 -2.14 26.46 -15.50
CA LEU A 540 -2.85 27.43 -14.65
C LEU A 540 -2.17 27.59 -13.29
N PRO A 541 -2.09 28.80 -12.70
CA PRO A 541 -1.58 28.98 -11.34
C PRO A 541 -2.39 28.20 -10.29
N THR A 542 -1.72 27.61 -9.29
CA THR A 542 -2.39 26.84 -8.23
C THR A 542 -3.41 27.65 -7.43
N GLN A 543 -3.25 28.98 -7.35
CA GLN A 543 -4.21 29.89 -6.75
C GLN A 543 -5.57 29.92 -7.47
N VAL A 544 -5.59 29.67 -8.80
CA VAL A 544 -6.83 29.53 -9.59
C VAL A 544 -7.51 28.18 -9.32
N LEU A 545 -6.74 27.16 -8.95
CA LEU A 545 -7.27 25.85 -8.60
C LEU A 545 -7.74 25.78 -7.14
N ALA A 546 -7.17 26.55 -6.23
CA ALA A 546 -7.42 26.47 -4.79
C ALA A 546 -8.91 26.43 -4.36
N PRO A 547 -9.86 27.19 -4.96
CA PRO A 547 -11.28 27.09 -4.60
C PRO A 547 -11.91 25.73 -4.93
N LEU A 548 -11.37 25.04 -5.94
CA LEU A 548 -11.83 23.71 -6.41
C LEU A 548 -11.58 22.59 -5.39
N ALA A 549 -10.83 22.84 -4.31
CA ALA A 549 -10.75 21.93 -3.17
C ALA A 549 -12.16 21.52 -2.68
N GLN A 550 -13.12 22.45 -2.70
CA GLN A 550 -14.54 22.22 -2.35
C GLN A 550 -15.28 21.24 -3.29
N LEU A 551 -14.68 20.83 -4.39
CA LEU A 551 -15.17 19.76 -5.26
C LEU A 551 -14.36 18.48 -5.04
N PHE A 552 -13.03 18.57 -5.04
CA PHE A 552 -12.13 17.41 -5.11
C PHE A 552 -11.78 16.77 -3.75
N VAL A 553 -11.83 17.51 -2.65
CA VAL A 553 -11.42 17.04 -1.31
C VAL A 553 -12.56 16.39 -0.57
N SER A 554 -12.36 15.19 -0.01
CA SER A 554 -13.25 14.61 1.01
C SER A 554 -13.06 15.29 2.37
N GLN A 555 -14.15 15.57 3.09
CA GLN A 555 -14.12 16.21 4.42
C GLN A 555 -13.77 15.24 5.57
N SER A 556 -13.52 13.97 5.26
CA SER A 556 -13.34 12.89 6.24
C SER A 556 -11.87 12.52 6.41
N TYR A 557 -11.12 13.34 7.16
CA TYR A 557 -10.24 12.96 8.28
C TYR A 557 -9.37 14.18 8.65
N GLU A 558 -9.35 14.51 9.96
CA GLU A 558 -8.44 15.44 10.67
C GLU A 558 -8.12 16.81 10.01
N GLU A 559 -8.64 17.89 10.63
CA GLU A 559 -8.59 19.28 10.12
C GLU A 559 -7.16 19.86 9.94
N GLU A 560 -6.11 19.14 10.34
CA GLU A 560 -4.71 19.53 10.19
C GLU A 560 -4.11 19.18 8.81
N ILE A 561 -4.68 18.19 8.11
CA ILE A 561 -4.23 17.82 6.76
C ILE A 561 -5.07 18.56 5.72
N GLY A 562 -4.41 19.22 4.75
CA GLY A 562 -5.03 20.10 3.75
C GLY A 562 -5.94 19.43 2.69
N GLY A 563 -6.57 18.31 3.03
CA GLY A 563 -7.49 17.55 2.18
C GLY A 563 -6.81 16.51 1.29
N VAL A 564 -7.54 15.43 0.98
CA VAL A 564 -7.12 14.38 0.03
C VAL A 564 -8.14 14.21 -1.10
N VAL A 565 -7.64 13.86 -2.28
CA VAL A 565 -8.43 13.49 -3.47
C VAL A 565 -8.29 11.99 -3.68
N SER A 566 -9.38 11.22 -3.61
CA SER A 566 -9.38 9.79 -3.93
C SER A 566 -9.50 9.54 -5.43
N MET A 567 -9.10 8.34 -5.89
CA MET A 567 -9.33 7.90 -7.28
C MET A 567 -10.81 8.02 -7.68
N GLU A 568 -11.71 7.58 -6.80
CA GLU A 568 -13.16 7.69 -7.00
C GLU A 568 -13.62 9.15 -7.12
N ARG A 569 -13.13 10.05 -6.26
CA ARG A 569 -13.56 11.46 -6.30
C ARG A 569 -13.03 12.18 -7.54
N PHE A 570 -11.82 11.85 -7.98
CA PHE A 570 -11.26 12.30 -9.25
C PHE A 570 -12.08 11.79 -10.45
N ASP A 571 -12.45 10.50 -10.45
CA ASP A 571 -13.27 9.90 -11.50
C ASP A 571 -14.70 10.50 -11.55
N LEU A 572 -15.33 10.75 -10.40
CA LEU A 572 -16.61 11.47 -10.32
C LEU A 572 -16.51 12.87 -10.93
N MET A 573 -15.41 13.61 -10.68
CA MET A 573 -15.18 14.90 -11.35
C MET A 573 -14.99 14.75 -12.86
N ASN A 574 -14.25 13.73 -13.32
CA ASN A 574 -14.07 13.45 -14.75
C ASN A 574 -15.41 13.10 -15.43
N LYS A 575 -16.25 12.30 -14.77
CA LYS A 575 -17.61 11.98 -15.23
C LYS A 575 -18.47 13.24 -15.33
N TRP A 576 -18.55 14.03 -14.25
CA TRP A 576 -19.42 15.22 -14.17
C TRP A 576 -19.00 16.39 -15.07
N PHE A 577 -17.70 16.62 -15.28
CA PHE A 577 -17.18 17.81 -15.96
C PHE A 577 -16.37 17.52 -17.23
N GLY A 578 -16.06 16.26 -17.53
CA GLY A 578 -15.19 15.86 -18.64
C GLY A 578 -13.70 15.95 -18.32
N ASN A 579 -12.87 15.85 -19.36
CA ASN A 579 -11.40 15.79 -19.25
C ASN A 579 -10.78 17.16 -18.88
N PHE A 580 -10.91 17.54 -17.60
CA PHE A 580 -10.41 18.80 -17.04
C PHE A 580 -8.88 18.87 -16.90
N PHE A 581 -8.19 17.76 -17.11
CA PHE A 581 -6.73 17.61 -17.06
C PHE A 581 -6.09 17.61 -18.47
N ASN A 582 -6.86 17.94 -19.51
CA ASN A 582 -6.37 18.18 -20.86
C ASN A 582 -5.84 19.62 -21.02
N SER A 583 -4.69 19.82 -21.66
CA SER A 583 -4.08 21.16 -21.82
C SER A 583 -4.84 22.12 -22.74
N LYS A 584 -5.64 21.62 -23.70
CA LYS A 584 -6.43 22.44 -24.64
C LYS A 584 -7.77 22.89 -24.05
N PHE A 585 -8.44 22.03 -23.29
CA PHE A 585 -9.80 22.28 -22.79
C PHE A 585 -9.92 22.40 -21.27
N GLY A 586 -8.98 21.83 -20.51
CA GLY A 586 -8.95 21.85 -19.05
C GLY A 586 -9.10 23.24 -18.44
N PRO A 587 -8.39 24.28 -18.94
CA PRO A 587 -8.57 25.65 -18.43
C PRO A 587 -10.01 26.19 -18.53
N ALA A 588 -10.76 25.80 -19.56
CA ALA A 588 -12.17 26.18 -19.71
C ALA A 588 -13.08 25.42 -18.73
N ILE A 589 -12.85 24.11 -18.55
CA ILE A 589 -13.60 23.28 -17.60
C ILE A 589 -13.38 23.75 -16.16
N LEU A 590 -12.11 23.95 -15.77
CA LEU A 590 -11.72 24.45 -14.45
C LEU A 590 -12.23 25.89 -14.22
N GLY A 591 -12.40 26.66 -15.30
CA GLY A 591 -13.11 27.95 -15.30
C GLY A 591 -14.62 27.80 -15.00
N GLU A 592 -15.34 26.90 -15.69
CA GLU A 592 -16.76 26.65 -15.42
C GLU A 592 -17.01 26.10 -14.01
N MET A 593 -16.16 25.18 -13.52
CA MET A 593 -16.18 24.71 -12.14
C MET A 593 -16.00 25.86 -11.14
N ASN A 594 -15.02 26.74 -11.35
CA ASN A 594 -14.80 27.91 -10.50
C ASN A 594 -15.95 28.92 -10.55
N GLU A 595 -16.62 29.07 -11.71
CA GLU A 595 -17.82 29.90 -11.80
C GLU A 595 -18.99 29.28 -11.03
N LEU A 596 -19.23 27.97 -11.15
CA LEU A 596 -20.26 27.24 -10.41
C LEU A 596 -20.14 27.43 -8.89
N LEU A 597 -18.92 27.37 -8.34
CA LEU A 597 -18.66 27.58 -6.91
C LEU A 597 -19.08 28.97 -6.41
N LYS A 598 -19.19 29.98 -7.30
CA LYS A 598 -19.67 31.32 -6.95
C LYS A 598 -21.20 31.43 -6.95
N LYS A 599 -21.93 30.45 -7.50
CA LYS A 599 -23.39 30.52 -7.68
C LYS A 599 -24.12 29.96 -6.46
N ARG A 600 -24.88 30.80 -5.75
CA ARG A 600 -25.67 30.39 -4.55
C ARG A 600 -26.71 29.30 -4.81
N TRP A 601 -27.08 29.05 -6.08
CA TRP A 601 -27.97 27.95 -6.48
C TRP A 601 -27.25 26.63 -6.75
N PHE A 602 -25.91 26.58 -6.81
CA PHE A 602 -25.17 25.34 -6.96
C PHE A 602 -24.95 24.69 -5.60
N HIS A 603 -25.44 23.44 -5.45
CA HIS A 603 -25.55 22.74 -4.17
C HIS A 603 -24.70 21.45 -4.15
N PHE A 604 -23.66 21.35 -4.99
CA PHE A 604 -22.75 20.20 -5.06
C PHE A 604 -23.48 18.87 -5.31
N ASP A 605 -22.90 17.75 -4.91
CA ASP A 605 -23.38 16.38 -5.10
C ASP A 605 -24.37 15.87 -4.04
N ILE A 606 -25.21 16.77 -3.48
CA ILE A 606 -26.24 16.35 -2.52
C ILE A 606 -27.23 15.33 -3.10
N SER A 607 -27.67 14.39 -2.26
CA SER A 607 -28.70 13.41 -2.60
C SER A 607 -30.04 14.07 -2.93
N ARG A 608 -30.93 13.30 -3.57
CA ARG A 608 -32.31 13.71 -3.85
C ARG A 608 -33.01 14.19 -2.57
N ASP A 609 -32.93 13.41 -1.51
CA ASP A 609 -33.65 13.65 -0.26
C ASP A 609 -33.18 14.92 0.44
N ILE A 610 -31.88 15.24 0.38
CA ILE A 610 -31.36 16.53 0.86
C ILE A 610 -31.89 17.68 0.00
N SER A 611 -31.97 17.53 -1.32
CA SER A 611 -32.60 18.55 -2.17
C SER A 611 -34.10 18.71 -1.91
N GLU A 612 -34.84 17.63 -1.64
CA GLU A 612 -36.25 17.70 -1.27
C GLU A 612 -36.47 18.36 0.11
N LYS A 613 -35.59 18.08 1.08
CA LYS A 613 -35.57 18.76 2.40
C LYS A 613 -35.32 20.26 2.25
N ARG A 614 -34.29 20.68 1.50
CA ARG A 614 -33.94 22.12 1.29
C ARG A 614 -35.03 22.93 0.57
N LEU A 615 -35.81 22.29 -0.31
CA LEU A 615 -36.88 22.91 -1.11
C LEU A 615 -38.27 22.85 -0.46
N ARG A 616 -38.48 22.07 0.62
CA ARG A 616 -39.78 21.90 1.26
C ARG A 616 -40.26 23.22 1.88
N GLY A 617 -41.50 23.62 1.58
CA GLY A 617 -42.12 24.85 2.11
C GLY A 617 -41.58 26.16 1.53
N ARG A 618 -40.72 26.12 0.50
CA ARG A 618 -40.26 27.33 -0.21
C ARG A 618 -41.33 27.87 -1.17
N PRO A 619 -41.29 29.15 -1.54
CA PRO A 619 -42.15 29.72 -2.60
C PRO A 619 -41.95 29.01 -3.95
N GLU A 620 -42.96 29.06 -4.83
CA GLU A 620 -42.89 28.41 -6.14
C GLU A 620 -41.71 28.91 -7.01
N ASN A 621 -41.20 28.03 -7.89
CA ASN A 621 -39.98 28.23 -8.66
C ASN A 621 -38.72 28.58 -7.83
N THR A 622 -38.70 28.29 -6.52
CA THR A 622 -37.45 28.15 -5.77
C THR A 622 -36.68 26.93 -6.27
N PHE A 623 -35.38 27.06 -6.52
CA PHE A 623 -34.58 26.03 -7.20
C PHE A 623 -33.15 25.90 -6.68
N LEU A 624 -32.55 24.74 -6.95
CA LEU A 624 -31.13 24.46 -6.82
C LEU A 624 -30.65 23.59 -8.00
N LEU A 625 -29.36 23.67 -8.32
CA LEU A 625 -28.65 22.75 -9.21
C LEU A 625 -27.77 21.84 -8.35
N ARG A 626 -27.85 20.53 -8.56
CA ARG A 626 -26.98 19.53 -7.90
C ARG A 626 -26.34 18.61 -8.93
N LEU A 627 -25.20 18.03 -8.59
CA LEU A 627 -24.55 16.99 -9.39
C LEU A 627 -25.37 15.69 -9.33
N SER A 628 -25.21 14.83 -10.32
CA SER A 628 -26.07 13.66 -10.58
C SER A 628 -25.33 12.35 -10.31
N ALA A 629 -25.71 11.62 -9.27
CA ALA A 629 -25.13 10.30 -8.97
C ALA A 629 -25.57 9.19 -9.96
N ASN A 630 -26.81 9.27 -10.48
CA ASN A 630 -27.45 8.16 -11.19
C ASN A 630 -26.97 7.94 -12.63
N ASP A 631 -26.52 9.00 -13.31
CA ASP A 631 -25.87 8.95 -14.63
C ASP A 631 -25.04 10.24 -14.75
N PRO A 632 -23.81 10.24 -14.19
CA PRO A 632 -22.97 11.42 -14.07
C PRO A 632 -22.34 11.85 -15.39
N ILE A 633 -22.36 10.98 -16.42
CA ILE A 633 -21.73 11.24 -17.73
C ILE A 633 -22.73 11.90 -18.67
N LYS A 634 -23.87 11.25 -18.95
CA LYS A 634 -24.87 11.76 -19.91
C LYS A 634 -25.76 12.83 -19.30
N THR A 635 -25.97 12.76 -17.98
CA THR A 635 -26.81 13.71 -17.25
C THR A 635 -26.13 14.29 -16.01
N PRO A 636 -24.99 15.01 -16.15
CA PRO A 636 -24.12 15.38 -15.04
C PRO A 636 -24.80 16.23 -13.95
N PHE A 637 -25.83 17.00 -14.30
CA PHE A 637 -26.54 17.87 -13.38
C PHE A 637 -28.04 17.54 -13.26
N THR A 638 -28.64 17.89 -12.13
CA THR A 638 -30.08 17.86 -11.90
C THR A 638 -30.54 19.21 -11.34
N ILE A 639 -31.44 19.88 -12.04
CA ILE A 639 -32.22 21.00 -11.48
C ILE A 639 -33.29 20.39 -10.58
N SER A 640 -33.36 20.85 -9.34
CA SER A 640 -34.45 20.54 -8.40
C SER A 640 -35.19 21.83 -8.08
N LYS A 641 -36.51 21.89 -8.31
CA LYS A 641 -37.33 23.08 -8.04
C LYS A 641 -38.70 22.77 -7.47
N THR A 642 -39.26 23.68 -6.67
CA THR A 642 -40.65 23.63 -6.22
C THR A 642 -41.63 23.88 -7.37
N LYS A 643 -42.67 23.03 -7.48
CA LYS A 643 -43.85 23.25 -8.33
C LYS A 643 -45.10 22.89 -7.53
N GLY A 644 -45.97 23.86 -7.27
CA GLY A 644 -46.98 23.75 -6.22
C GLY A 644 -46.37 23.31 -4.88
N SER A 645 -47.03 22.37 -4.19
CA SER A 645 -46.64 21.92 -2.85
C SER A 645 -45.50 20.88 -2.78
N LYS A 646 -44.89 20.50 -3.92
CA LYS A 646 -43.85 19.45 -3.96
C LYS A 646 -42.59 19.88 -4.75
N PRO A 647 -41.39 19.43 -4.34
CA PRO A 647 -40.22 19.47 -5.21
C PRO A 647 -40.41 18.61 -6.47
N THR A 648 -39.75 19.03 -7.53
CA THR A 648 -39.66 18.34 -8.83
C THR A 648 -38.20 18.32 -9.26
N HIS A 649 -37.77 17.25 -9.92
CA HIS A 649 -36.38 17.08 -10.35
C HIS A 649 -36.33 16.86 -11.86
N LYS A 650 -35.49 17.61 -12.56
CA LYS A 650 -35.22 17.42 -13.99
C LYS A 650 -33.72 17.37 -14.23
N ARG A 651 -33.27 16.27 -14.82
CA ARG A 651 -31.88 16.10 -15.25
C ARG A 651 -31.56 17.06 -16.41
N VAL A 652 -30.32 17.53 -16.46
CA VAL A 652 -29.74 18.27 -17.58
C VAL A 652 -28.88 17.29 -18.37
N ALA A 653 -29.06 17.20 -19.68
CA ALA A 653 -28.26 16.31 -20.53
C ALA A 653 -27.00 17.05 -21.02
N ARG A 654 -25.92 16.29 -21.28
CA ARG A 654 -24.74 16.79 -22.00
C ARG A 654 -24.99 16.74 -23.51
N GLU A 655 -24.44 17.69 -24.27
CA GLU A 655 -24.28 17.54 -25.72
C GLU A 655 -22.85 17.08 -26.02
N ASP A 656 -22.73 15.78 -26.33
CA ASP A 656 -21.47 15.14 -26.68
C ASP A 656 -21.03 15.50 -28.11
N ALA A 657 -19.72 15.68 -28.30
CA ALA A 657 -19.12 15.86 -29.61
C ALA A 657 -19.10 14.52 -30.39
N GLN A 658 -20.19 14.21 -31.08
CA GLN A 658 -20.42 12.97 -31.85
C GLN A 658 -20.47 11.67 -31.01
N PRO A 659 -21.08 10.57 -31.51
CA PRO A 659 -21.30 9.34 -30.74
C PRO A 659 -20.03 8.53 -30.38
N HIS A 660 -18.83 9.03 -30.69
CA HIS A 660 -17.58 8.28 -30.64
C HIS A 660 -16.45 8.97 -29.85
N GLU A 661 -16.64 10.23 -29.39
CA GLU A 661 -15.58 11.01 -28.71
C GLU A 661 -16.00 11.42 -27.28
N THR A 662 -16.50 10.45 -26.50
CA THR A 662 -17.21 10.62 -25.20
C THR A 662 -16.40 11.21 -24.03
N ASN A 663 -15.19 11.71 -24.26
CA ASN A 663 -14.30 12.36 -23.28
C ASN A 663 -13.93 13.81 -23.62
N GLN A 664 -14.41 14.38 -24.74
CA GLN A 664 -14.13 15.78 -25.09
C GLN A 664 -14.91 16.78 -24.21
N PHE A 665 -14.52 18.06 -24.27
CA PHE A 665 -15.28 19.16 -23.68
C PHE A 665 -16.72 19.15 -24.23
N PRO A 666 -17.76 19.30 -23.39
CA PRO A 666 -19.13 19.41 -23.88
C PRO A 666 -19.27 20.56 -24.87
N MET A 667 -19.80 20.29 -26.05
CA MET A 667 -20.17 21.35 -27.01
C MET A 667 -21.31 22.23 -26.46
N GLY A 668 -22.08 21.68 -25.53
CA GLY A 668 -23.02 22.40 -24.70
C GLY A 668 -23.76 21.49 -23.72
N TYR A 669 -24.78 22.05 -23.09
CA TYR A 669 -25.72 21.37 -22.23
C TYR A 669 -27.13 21.47 -22.82
N LYS A 670 -27.87 20.36 -22.85
CA LYS A 670 -29.26 20.28 -23.33
C LYS A 670 -30.26 20.32 -22.20
N PHE A 671 -31.27 21.17 -22.37
CA PHE A 671 -32.43 21.20 -21.49
C PHE A 671 -33.72 21.44 -22.27
N ILE A 672 -34.60 20.43 -22.31
CA ILE A 672 -35.98 20.54 -22.82
C ILE A 672 -36.76 21.49 -21.91
N VAL A 673 -37.31 22.59 -22.44
CA VAL A 673 -38.15 23.51 -21.64
C VAL A 673 -39.61 23.00 -21.62
N PRO A 674 -40.26 22.83 -20.45
CA PRO A 674 -41.60 22.23 -20.37
C PRO A 674 -42.78 23.05 -20.91
N LEU A 675 -42.54 24.25 -21.45
CA LEU A 675 -43.59 25.14 -21.97
C LEU A 675 -43.95 24.77 -23.42
N ASP A 676 -42.95 24.72 -24.30
CA ASP A 676 -43.15 24.52 -25.74
C ASP A 676 -42.62 23.16 -26.26
N GLY A 677 -42.01 22.35 -25.38
CA GLY A 677 -41.41 21.04 -25.72
C GLY A 677 -40.05 21.12 -26.43
N ASN A 678 -39.63 22.30 -26.88
CA ASN A 678 -38.36 22.52 -27.58
C ASN A 678 -37.13 22.14 -26.73
N GLU A 679 -36.14 21.50 -27.37
CA GLU A 679 -34.77 21.37 -26.85
C GLU A 679 -34.02 22.70 -26.99
N LEU A 680 -33.43 23.17 -25.89
CA LEU A 680 -32.49 24.29 -25.92
C LEU A 680 -31.08 23.80 -25.59
N VAL A 681 -30.11 24.30 -26.37
CA VAL A 681 -28.67 24.07 -26.23
C VAL A 681 -28.02 25.32 -25.66
N PHE A 682 -27.10 25.16 -24.71
CA PHE A 682 -26.37 26.27 -24.07
C PHE A 682 -24.88 25.94 -23.98
N SER A 683 -23.98 26.89 -24.26
CA SER A 683 -22.53 26.63 -24.20
C SER A 683 -21.94 26.62 -22.79
N SER A 684 -22.74 26.90 -21.75
CA SER A 684 -22.38 26.66 -20.35
C SER A 684 -23.61 26.42 -19.46
N ILE A 685 -23.41 25.71 -18.35
CA ILE A 685 -24.48 25.41 -17.39
C ILE A 685 -24.97 26.68 -16.68
N THR A 686 -24.10 27.68 -16.55
CA THR A 686 -24.43 29.00 -16.00
C THR A 686 -25.34 29.77 -16.98
N GLN A 687 -25.02 29.79 -18.28
CA GLN A 687 -25.90 30.39 -19.29
C GLN A 687 -27.28 29.74 -19.32
N MET A 688 -27.34 28.39 -19.23
CA MET A 688 -28.61 27.67 -19.14
C MET A 688 -29.46 28.19 -17.96
N VAL A 689 -28.90 28.24 -16.75
CA VAL A 689 -29.65 28.71 -15.56
C VAL A 689 -30.07 30.18 -15.71
N GLU A 690 -29.22 31.04 -16.26
CA GLU A 690 -29.55 32.46 -16.50
C GLU A 690 -30.68 32.63 -17.53
N GLN A 691 -30.72 31.84 -18.60
CA GLN A 691 -31.80 31.90 -19.59
C GLN A 691 -33.10 31.29 -19.05
N LEU A 692 -33.02 30.17 -18.31
CA LEU A 692 -34.17 29.60 -17.60
C LEU A 692 -34.73 30.54 -16.52
N HIS A 693 -33.91 31.44 -15.97
CA HIS A 693 -34.33 32.52 -15.08
C HIS A 693 -35.03 33.66 -15.84
N LYS A 694 -34.44 34.12 -16.96
CA LYS A 694 -35.02 35.18 -17.82
C LYS A 694 -36.42 34.82 -18.35
N ILE A 695 -36.68 33.55 -18.66
CA ILE A 695 -38.02 33.07 -19.09
C ILE A 695 -38.96 32.70 -17.92
N GLY A 696 -38.59 33.01 -16.67
CA GLY A 696 -39.42 32.77 -15.48
C GLY A 696 -39.56 31.30 -15.04
N ASN A 697 -38.90 30.34 -15.72
CA ASN A 697 -38.95 28.93 -15.34
C ASN A 697 -38.16 28.62 -14.05
N LEU A 698 -37.21 29.48 -13.67
CA LEU A 698 -36.51 29.47 -12.38
C LEU A 698 -36.61 30.86 -11.76
N SER A 699 -36.93 30.98 -10.47
CA SER A 699 -37.18 32.31 -9.87
C SER A 699 -36.27 32.60 -8.68
N ILE A 700 -36.22 31.71 -7.68
CA ILE A 700 -35.55 31.99 -6.40
C ILE A 700 -34.42 30.98 -6.16
N PRO A 701 -33.15 31.40 -6.08
CA PRO A 701 -32.06 30.54 -5.63
C PRO A 701 -32.30 30.03 -4.20
N CYS A 702 -32.35 28.71 -4.01
CA CYS A 702 -32.41 28.11 -2.68
C CYS A 702 -31.10 28.39 -1.93
N PRO A 703 -31.13 28.91 -0.69
CA PRO A 703 -29.90 29.15 0.07
C PRO A 703 -29.17 27.85 0.42
N ILE A 704 -27.85 27.91 0.45
CA ILE A 704 -26.96 26.80 0.84
C ILE A 704 -26.91 26.65 2.38
N THR A 705 -27.10 27.75 3.12
CA THR A 705 -26.69 27.95 4.52
C THR A 705 -27.52 27.23 5.58
N GLU A 706 -28.63 26.58 5.24
CA GLU A 706 -29.54 26.00 6.25
C GLU A 706 -29.20 24.57 6.69
N ILE A 707 -28.31 23.87 5.98
CA ILE A 707 -27.74 22.59 6.46
C ILE A 707 -26.28 22.49 6.00
N LYS A 708 -25.32 22.48 6.95
CA LYS A 708 -23.98 21.93 6.72
C LYS A 708 -24.14 20.44 6.44
N VAL A 709 -23.96 20.05 5.18
CA VAL A 709 -24.01 18.65 4.74
C VAL A 709 -22.57 18.20 4.51
N PRO A 710 -22.00 17.30 5.33
CA PRO A 710 -20.78 16.60 4.93
C PRO A 710 -21.09 15.75 3.70
N TYR A 711 -20.09 15.45 2.87
CA TYR A 711 -20.29 14.57 1.72
C TYR A 711 -20.90 13.23 2.17
N LEU A 712 -21.88 12.73 1.41
CA LEU A 712 -22.56 11.50 1.76
C LEU A 712 -21.71 10.29 1.43
N THR A 713 -21.40 9.53 2.48
CA THR A 713 -21.05 8.11 2.41
C THR A 713 -22.30 7.28 2.72
N ASP A 714 -23.37 7.50 1.93
CA ASP A 714 -24.64 6.73 1.92
C ASP A 714 -24.60 5.69 0.79
#